data_AF-A0A1I0TD75-F1
#
_entry.id   AF-A0A1I0TD75-F1
#
_cell.length_a   1.000
_cell.length_b   1.000
_cell.length_c   1.000
_cell.angle_alpha   90.00
_cell.angle_beta   90.00
_cell.angle_gamma   90.00
#
_symmetry.space_group_name_H-M   'P 1'
#
loop_
_entity.id
_entity.type
_entity.pdbx_description
1 polymer ?
#
loop_
_entity_poly.entity_id
_entity_poly.type
_entity_poly.pdbx_seq_one_letter_code
_entity_poly.pdbx_strand_id
1 'polypeptide(L)'
;MKKYYALTILFLGISFAYAQSPASFGKKVKYMPKSYERPAETIDINDNTGRSSLPWIVFSDREDNYTTTAPGGSLIMKKISFMEPFYVSKEENGYLKLIKYKAGMIRGRKINDKKSAISYGWIAKSKLLLWQRAFSNQKTGYAEKAIGIVNGKNALTEPKFYFDTTDSILVYNTPELKDRRAKVRLHEIAYIYKKSEDGKKYLIGSDDQLVADSALKSVYGWVSAEAVHHWGDRLYITSIKPGDYDKDDSTSMAIKNGIDNGTAFVIDPLLPRENLILRSVPVVSNDDGANTVGIATDVYNKKDNKLLTINGSSLSYQDYLNLRKNRTKVNIVFVVDGGSPMTKYLSGMTNTIGSFENLMGDFGKGTKVNYGGVVYRGETGCGQQGIFVSPIQDDYRKFMNFLSNQAKNTMRCNGEITESPVFSALKAGINLFKGKKNETNLIILVGSTGNTGGTNNYLINELSEQVALADARILALQVYSDFNQSFNDFVIQSRKLVSESAIRAAEYRKNTMVKGEGLKSFQPYNTSLQDSISYYLDYPKNSLIQGGVVFPTKGSVNSNQSMTIALRRFIKETNMDIVNQISSLDSAFRLTGISRKNLSADVEALLPQPVGMEVADRMPHNAFKYYTTASISADVVKNNPTTLQYAIVLNNMEYKQIVDVFSIMLGQNLQADQSSFRRKLVKNYVRMPKQLLGMKMSSGDIKAMTLTNYIKLVTGLPLNNEFLSKYTVSDLKNTSKMPLDQFEAYIKLLDQSVQQIKRATQIEQQFISNGKIYYYITENNFNPAVLPATN
;
A
#
# COMPACT_ATOMS: atom_id res chain seq x y z
N MET A 1 -60.75 70.38 20.36
CA MET A 1 -60.38 69.65 19.12
C MET A 1 -59.03 68.94 19.29
N LYS A 2 -58.97 67.93 20.17
CA LYS A 2 -57.74 67.23 20.62
C LYS A 2 -57.85 65.70 20.48
N LYS A 3 -58.59 65.20 19.47
CA LYS A 3 -58.78 63.75 19.25
C LYS A 3 -58.54 63.25 17.80
N TYR A 4 -58.10 64.09 16.87
CA TYR A 4 -57.90 63.68 15.46
C TYR A 4 -56.47 63.73 14.93
N TYR A 5 -55.47 64.12 15.74
CA TYR A 5 -54.05 64.15 15.30
C TYR A 5 -53.19 62.99 15.82
N ALA A 6 -53.69 62.19 16.78
CA ALA A 6 -52.97 61.02 17.28
C ALA A 6 -53.20 59.76 16.42
N LEU A 7 -54.26 59.72 15.60
CA LEU A 7 -54.58 58.56 14.77
C LEU A 7 -53.79 58.53 13.44
N THR A 8 -53.36 59.69 12.93
CA THR A 8 -52.61 59.80 11.67
C THR A 8 -51.12 59.50 11.84
N ILE A 9 -50.55 59.70 13.03
CA ILE A 9 -49.15 59.32 13.31
C ILE A 9 -49.03 57.83 13.65
N LEU A 10 -50.10 57.18 14.13
CA LEU A 10 -50.09 55.73 14.39
C LEU A 10 -50.24 54.88 13.10
N PHE A 11 -50.83 55.42 12.03
CA PHE A 11 -50.92 54.74 10.72
C PHE A 11 -49.67 54.91 9.83
N LEU A 12 -48.82 55.91 10.10
CA LEU A 12 -47.52 56.07 9.44
C LEU A 12 -46.40 55.24 10.11
N GLY A 13 -46.60 54.76 11.34
CA GLY A 13 -45.66 53.88 12.06
C GLY A 13 -45.77 52.38 11.77
N ILE A 14 -46.85 51.92 11.13
CA ILE A 14 -47.06 50.48 10.84
C ILE A 14 -46.57 50.09 9.44
N SER A 15 -46.24 51.05 8.58
CA SER A 15 -45.76 50.79 7.21
C SER A 15 -44.23 50.61 7.10
N PHE A 16 -43.47 50.77 8.19
CA PHE A 16 -42.02 50.51 8.22
C PHE A 16 -41.57 49.33 9.10
N ALA A 17 -42.51 48.58 9.68
CA ALA A 17 -42.22 47.38 10.48
C ALA A 17 -42.52 46.05 9.75
N TYR A 18 -42.93 46.08 8.48
CA TYR A 18 -43.12 44.90 7.65
C TYR A 18 -42.36 45.00 6.32
N ALA A 19 -41.04 44.89 6.38
CA ALA A 19 -40.21 44.58 5.21
C ALA A 19 -39.08 43.59 5.56
N GLN A 20 -39.40 42.57 6.36
CA GLN A 20 -38.75 41.26 6.30
C GLN A 20 -39.82 40.23 5.90
N SER A 21 -40.53 40.51 4.80
CA SER A 21 -41.27 39.47 4.11
C SER A 21 -40.24 38.46 3.61
N PRO A 22 -40.39 37.13 3.86
CA PRO A 22 -39.56 36.14 3.20
C PRO A 22 -39.83 36.29 1.71
N ALA A 23 -38.92 36.96 1.00
CA ALA A 23 -38.99 37.22 -0.42
C ALA A 23 -39.57 35.98 -1.12
N SER A 24 -40.70 36.14 -1.83
CA SER A 24 -41.48 35.01 -2.36
C SER A 24 -40.54 34.03 -3.06
N PHE A 25 -40.24 32.91 -2.42
CA PHE A 25 -39.34 31.93 -3.00
C PHE A 25 -40.05 31.31 -4.20
N GLY A 26 -39.31 31.17 -5.30
CA GLY A 26 -39.74 30.24 -6.35
C GLY A 26 -39.89 28.87 -5.70
N LYS A 27 -41.00 28.16 -5.98
CA LYS A 27 -41.33 26.85 -5.35
C LYS A 27 -40.29 25.73 -5.66
N LYS A 28 -39.21 26.06 -6.38
CA LYS A 28 -38.32 25.10 -7.03
C LYS A 28 -36.89 25.62 -7.10
N VAL A 29 -35.93 24.71 -6.90
CA VAL A 29 -34.50 24.96 -7.13
C VAL A 29 -34.14 24.84 -8.62
N LYS A 30 -33.02 25.45 -9.02
CA LYS A 30 -32.47 25.32 -10.38
C LYS A 30 -31.90 23.92 -10.59
N TYR A 31 -31.93 23.47 -11.84
CA TYR A 31 -31.18 22.29 -12.27
C TYR A 31 -29.70 22.66 -12.40
N MET A 32 -28.83 21.72 -12.07
CA MET A 32 -27.40 21.89 -12.33
C MET A 32 -27.17 21.91 -13.86
N PRO A 33 -26.34 22.83 -14.39
CA PRO A 33 -25.89 22.79 -15.77
C PRO A 33 -25.31 21.41 -16.15
N LYS A 34 -25.52 20.98 -17.40
CA LYS A 34 -25.10 19.64 -17.83
C LYS A 34 -23.58 19.47 -17.84
N SER A 35 -22.85 20.52 -18.20
CA SER A 35 -21.39 20.60 -18.18
C SER A 35 -20.79 20.34 -16.79
N TYR A 36 -21.53 20.61 -15.71
CA TYR A 36 -21.07 20.46 -14.32
C TYR A 36 -21.22 19.03 -13.76
N GLU A 37 -21.88 18.12 -14.48
CA GLU A 37 -21.94 16.72 -14.04
C GLU A 37 -20.56 16.03 -14.08
N ARG A 38 -19.72 16.41 -15.04
CA ARG A 38 -18.36 15.89 -15.26
C ARG A 38 -17.45 17.02 -15.75
N PRO A 39 -17.11 17.97 -14.87
CA PRO A 39 -16.38 19.16 -15.27
C PRO A 39 -14.97 18.79 -15.78
N ALA A 40 -14.49 19.46 -16.82
CA ALA A 40 -13.08 19.45 -17.19
C ALA A 40 -12.35 20.57 -16.45
N GLU A 41 -11.03 20.51 -16.35
CA GLU A 41 -10.26 21.63 -15.80
C GLU A 41 -10.45 22.93 -16.60
N THR A 42 -10.60 22.82 -17.93
CA THR A 42 -10.81 23.93 -18.86
C THR A 42 -12.28 24.39 -18.95
N ILE A 43 -13.13 24.01 -17.99
CA ILE A 43 -14.56 24.30 -18.05
C ILE A 43 -14.85 25.80 -17.99
N ASP A 44 -15.73 26.28 -18.88
CA ASP A 44 -16.31 27.62 -18.77
C ASP A 44 -17.47 27.61 -17.78
N ILE A 45 -17.32 28.35 -16.67
CA ILE A 45 -18.36 28.49 -15.64
C ILE A 45 -19.59 29.28 -16.09
N ASN A 46 -19.55 29.89 -17.27
CA ASN A 46 -20.68 30.57 -17.88
C ASN A 46 -21.40 29.71 -18.93
N ASP A 47 -20.84 28.56 -19.30
CA ASP A 47 -21.49 27.61 -20.19
C ASP A 47 -22.71 26.97 -19.52
N ASN A 48 -23.89 27.45 -19.91
CA ASN A 48 -25.19 26.98 -19.47
C ASN A 48 -25.87 26.07 -20.53
N THR A 49 -25.11 25.45 -21.44
CA THR A 49 -25.66 24.56 -22.47
C THR A 49 -26.21 23.27 -21.86
N GLY A 50 -27.53 23.08 -22.00
CA GLY A 50 -28.24 21.91 -21.49
C GLY A 50 -28.43 21.89 -19.96
N ARG A 51 -29.38 21.08 -19.49
CA ARG A 51 -29.70 20.94 -18.06
C ARG A 51 -29.57 19.48 -17.64
N SER A 52 -28.96 19.25 -16.49
CA SER A 52 -29.00 17.95 -15.82
C SER A 52 -30.42 17.65 -15.28
N SER A 53 -30.61 16.42 -14.79
CA SER A 53 -31.79 16.05 -14.01
C SER A 53 -31.63 16.34 -12.50
N LEU A 54 -30.46 16.82 -12.09
CA LEU A 54 -30.08 16.96 -10.68
C LEU A 54 -30.35 18.38 -10.15
N PRO A 55 -30.76 18.51 -8.87
CA PRO A 55 -30.84 19.82 -8.22
C PRO A 55 -29.45 20.42 -8.08
N TRP A 56 -29.34 21.73 -8.31
CA TRP A 56 -28.05 22.41 -8.24
C TRP A 56 -27.65 22.71 -6.80
N ILE A 57 -26.62 21.98 -6.34
CA ILE A 57 -25.96 22.16 -5.05
C ILE A 57 -24.59 22.79 -5.30
N VAL A 58 -24.25 23.81 -4.52
CA VAL A 58 -22.96 24.51 -4.56
C VAL A 58 -22.38 24.60 -3.16
N PHE A 59 -21.08 24.83 -3.06
CA PHE A 59 -20.37 24.94 -1.78
C PHE A 59 -19.58 26.24 -1.72
N SER A 60 -19.44 26.85 -0.54
CA SER A 60 -18.46 27.93 -0.37
C SER A 60 -17.06 27.39 -0.61
N ASP A 61 -16.29 27.99 -1.51
CA ASP A 61 -14.94 27.52 -1.81
C ASP A 61 -13.89 28.05 -0.83
N ARG A 62 -14.23 28.97 0.09
CA ARG A 62 -13.29 29.61 1.01
C ARG A 62 -13.95 29.90 2.36
N GLU A 63 -13.13 30.06 3.39
CA GLU A 63 -13.57 30.61 4.68
C GLU A 63 -13.87 32.11 4.56
N ASP A 64 -14.64 32.66 5.51
CA ASP A 64 -15.02 34.08 5.59
C ASP A 64 -15.73 34.64 4.34
N ASN A 65 -16.35 33.75 3.58
CA ASN A 65 -17.14 34.13 2.44
C ASN A 65 -18.46 34.77 2.90
N TYR A 66 -19.04 35.64 2.07
CA TYR A 66 -20.28 36.32 2.42
C TYR A 66 -21.19 36.51 1.22
N THR A 67 -22.46 36.64 1.55
CA THR A 67 -23.57 36.87 0.63
C THR A 67 -24.08 38.30 0.76
N THR A 68 -24.77 38.79 -0.26
CA THR A 68 -25.28 40.15 -0.34
C THR A 68 -26.78 40.16 -0.63
N THR A 69 -27.46 41.27 -0.36
CA THR A 69 -28.92 41.37 -0.57
C THR A 69 -29.32 41.42 -2.05
N ALA A 70 -28.43 41.88 -2.93
CA ALA A 70 -28.62 41.98 -4.37
C ALA A 70 -27.37 41.48 -5.14
N PRO A 71 -27.49 41.01 -6.40
CA PRO A 71 -26.35 40.61 -7.23
C PRO A 71 -25.30 41.72 -7.29
N GLY A 72 -24.05 41.44 -6.89
CA GLY A 72 -22.97 42.43 -6.87
C GLY A 72 -23.12 43.59 -5.87
N GLY A 73 -24.15 43.59 -5.01
CA GLY A 73 -24.36 44.65 -4.02
C GLY A 73 -23.31 44.68 -2.91
N SER A 74 -23.19 45.79 -2.18
CA SER A 74 -22.25 45.96 -1.07
C SER A 74 -22.81 45.57 0.30
N LEU A 75 -24.14 45.50 0.44
CA LEU A 75 -24.79 45.18 1.72
C LEU A 75 -24.69 43.68 2.02
N ILE A 76 -23.84 43.34 3.00
CA ILE A 76 -23.66 41.97 3.49
C ILE A 76 -24.96 41.46 4.11
N MET A 77 -25.38 40.26 3.72
CA MET A 77 -26.56 39.57 4.23
C MET A 77 -26.18 38.49 5.25
N LYS A 78 -25.32 37.54 4.88
CA LYS A 78 -24.83 36.46 5.76
C LYS A 78 -23.39 36.07 5.45
N LYS A 79 -22.65 35.70 6.49
CA LYS A 79 -21.39 34.95 6.36
C LYS A 79 -21.67 33.46 6.13
N ILE A 80 -20.81 32.80 5.36
CA ILE A 80 -20.88 31.36 5.07
C ILE A 80 -19.50 30.72 5.28
N SER A 81 -19.49 29.53 5.85
CA SER A 81 -18.24 28.83 6.18
C SER A 81 -17.69 28.04 4.99
N PHE A 82 -16.40 27.69 5.04
CA PHE A 82 -15.77 26.85 4.02
C PHE A 82 -16.53 25.54 3.80
N MET A 83 -16.77 25.18 2.55
CA MET A 83 -17.51 24.00 2.11
C MET A 83 -18.94 23.85 2.67
N GLU A 84 -19.55 24.92 3.18
CA GLU A 84 -20.97 24.90 3.55
C GLU A 84 -21.84 24.72 2.29
N PRO A 85 -22.75 23.73 2.26
CA PRO A 85 -23.58 23.44 1.09
C PRO A 85 -24.81 24.34 0.98
N PHE A 86 -25.19 24.67 -0.26
CA PHE A 86 -26.37 25.48 -0.57
C PHE A 86 -27.10 24.98 -1.82
N TYR A 87 -28.41 25.16 -1.85
CA TYR A 87 -29.20 25.03 -3.08
C TYR A 87 -29.23 26.34 -3.86
N VAL A 88 -29.18 26.25 -5.18
CA VAL A 88 -29.32 27.42 -6.07
C VAL A 88 -30.78 27.67 -6.42
N SER A 89 -31.28 28.87 -6.13
CA SER A 89 -32.65 29.28 -6.43
C SER A 89 -32.77 30.16 -7.68
N LYS A 90 -31.79 31.05 -7.89
CA LYS A 90 -31.71 31.96 -9.03
C LYS A 90 -30.25 32.16 -9.44
N GLU A 91 -30.07 32.57 -10.68
CA GLU A 91 -28.80 32.92 -11.29
C GLU A 91 -29.02 34.19 -12.12
N GLU A 92 -28.17 35.19 -11.94
CA GLU A 92 -28.29 36.51 -12.57
C GLU A 92 -26.89 37.16 -12.65
N ASN A 93 -26.47 37.59 -13.84
CA ASN A 93 -25.21 38.32 -14.08
C ASN A 93 -23.94 37.72 -13.43
N GLY A 94 -23.80 36.39 -13.42
CA GLY A 94 -22.66 35.71 -12.79
C GLY A 94 -22.77 35.52 -11.27
N TYR A 95 -23.91 35.87 -10.67
CA TYR A 95 -24.23 35.68 -9.25
C TYR A 95 -25.31 34.61 -9.06
N LEU A 96 -25.22 33.88 -7.95
CA LEU A 96 -26.18 32.86 -7.55
C LEU A 96 -26.91 33.27 -6.29
N LYS A 97 -28.23 33.08 -6.25
CA LYS A 97 -29.05 33.26 -5.05
C LYS A 97 -29.19 31.94 -4.29
N LEU A 98 -28.66 31.91 -3.07
CA LEU A 98 -28.53 30.71 -2.25
C LEU A 98 -29.71 30.48 -1.31
N ILE A 99 -30.03 29.21 -1.10
CA ILE A 99 -30.93 28.70 -0.05
C ILE A 99 -30.15 27.72 0.81
N LYS A 100 -30.31 27.81 2.14
CA LYS A 100 -29.67 26.88 3.08
C LYS A 100 -29.96 25.44 2.72
N TYR A 101 -28.92 24.62 2.57
CA TYR A 101 -29.09 23.19 2.39
C TYR A 101 -29.61 22.54 3.67
N LYS A 102 -30.56 21.61 3.51
CA LYS A 102 -30.95 20.62 4.53
C LYS A 102 -31.32 19.32 3.83
N ALA A 103 -30.84 18.20 4.36
CA ALA A 103 -31.17 16.88 3.85
C ALA A 103 -32.70 16.68 3.79
N GLY A 104 -33.20 16.11 2.69
CA GLY A 104 -34.63 15.83 2.50
C GLY A 104 -35.51 17.05 2.19
N MET A 105 -34.98 18.29 2.14
CA MET A 105 -35.77 19.50 1.88
C MET A 105 -36.47 19.49 0.51
N ILE A 106 -35.89 18.79 -0.47
CA ILE A 106 -36.38 18.75 -1.85
C ILE A 106 -36.78 17.34 -2.28
N ARG A 107 -37.84 17.24 -3.09
CA ARG A 107 -38.16 16.03 -3.88
C ARG A 107 -38.06 16.38 -5.36
N GLY A 108 -37.02 15.85 -6.02
CA GLY A 108 -36.60 16.31 -7.33
C GLY A 108 -36.14 17.77 -7.25
N ARG A 109 -37.02 18.70 -7.68
CA ARG A 109 -36.76 20.16 -7.60
C ARG A 109 -37.68 20.93 -6.66
N LYS A 110 -38.77 20.33 -6.20
CA LYS A 110 -39.78 21.04 -5.39
C LYS A 110 -39.33 21.06 -3.94
N ILE A 111 -39.40 22.24 -3.34
CA ILE A 111 -39.18 22.43 -1.91
C ILE A 111 -40.45 21.95 -1.20
N ASN A 112 -40.33 20.89 -0.42
CA ASN A 112 -41.48 20.29 0.28
C ASN A 112 -41.74 20.98 1.62
N ASP A 113 -40.67 21.35 2.33
CA ASP A 113 -40.73 22.06 3.61
C ASP A 113 -40.41 23.55 3.43
N LYS A 114 -41.46 24.35 3.19
CA LYS A 114 -41.36 25.79 2.94
C LYS A 114 -40.87 26.58 4.15
N LYS A 115 -41.17 26.13 5.37
CA LYS A 115 -40.77 26.84 6.61
C LYS A 115 -39.26 26.70 6.84
N SER A 116 -38.66 25.63 6.33
CA SER A 116 -37.22 25.38 6.45
C SER A 116 -36.33 26.07 5.42
N ALA A 117 -36.91 26.62 4.34
CA ALA A 117 -36.18 27.25 3.24
C ALA A 117 -35.73 28.68 3.60
N ILE A 118 -34.48 28.82 4.03
CA ILE A 118 -33.89 30.09 4.46
C ILE A 118 -33.05 30.66 3.31
N SER A 119 -33.38 31.87 2.83
CA SER A 119 -32.56 32.59 1.83
C SER A 119 -31.26 33.01 2.49
N TYR A 120 -30.16 32.77 1.79
CA TYR A 120 -28.85 33.25 2.20
C TYR A 120 -28.40 34.48 1.41
N GLY A 121 -29.06 34.84 0.31
CA GLY A 121 -28.71 36.02 -0.47
C GLY A 121 -27.92 35.66 -1.73
N TRP A 122 -27.24 36.64 -2.31
CA TRP A 122 -26.52 36.54 -3.57
C TRP A 122 -25.01 36.43 -3.36
N ILE A 123 -24.33 35.67 -4.20
CA ILE A 123 -22.87 35.54 -4.17
C ILE A 123 -22.33 35.25 -5.57
N ALA A 124 -21.10 35.71 -5.86
CA ALA A 124 -20.46 35.46 -7.15
C ALA A 124 -20.15 33.98 -7.35
N LYS A 125 -20.37 33.47 -8.57
CA LYS A 125 -20.02 32.09 -8.96
C LYS A 125 -18.56 31.74 -8.64
N SER A 126 -17.63 32.68 -8.84
CA SER A 126 -16.20 32.43 -8.64
C SER A 126 -15.80 32.21 -7.18
N LYS A 127 -16.65 32.54 -6.21
CA LYS A 127 -16.46 32.26 -4.78
C LYS A 127 -17.14 30.97 -4.32
N LEU A 128 -17.59 30.14 -5.26
CA LEU A 128 -18.26 28.88 -4.99
C LEU A 128 -17.61 27.73 -5.75
N LEU A 129 -17.70 26.53 -5.20
CA LEU A 129 -17.56 25.29 -5.95
C LEU A 129 -18.93 24.93 -6.54
N LEU A 130 -19.03 24.94 -7.87
CA LEU A 130 -20.31 24.91 -8.59
C LEU A 130 -20.86 23.49 -8.86
N TRP A 131 -20.08 22.46 -8.53
CA TRP A 131 -20.35 21.06 -8.86
C TRP A 131 -19.93 20.14 -7.71
N GLN A 132 -20.33 18.87 -7.79
CA GLN A 132 -20.05 17.86 -6.77
C GLN A 132 -18.96 16.87 -7.16
N ARG A 133 -18.60 16.78 -8.45
CA ARG A 133 -17.61 15.82 -8.94
C ARG A 133 -16.27 16.52 -9.16
N ALA A 134 -15.17 15.83 -8.92
CA ALA A 134 -13.85 16.30 -9.30
C ALA A 134 -13.74 16.45 -10.82
N PHE A 135 -12.69 17.14 -11.28
CA PHE A 135 -12.37 17.21 -12.69
C PHE A 135 -12.28 15.81 -13.29
N SER A 136 -12.87 15.65 -14.46
CA SER A 136 -13.03 14.38 -15.15
C SER A 136 -12.35 14.44 -16.51
N ASN A 137 -11.67 13.35 -16.86
CA ASN A 137 -11.08 13.17 -18.17
C ASN A 137 -12.23 13.06 -19.19
N GLN A 138 -12.26 13.97 -20.16
CA GLN A 138 -13.37 14.03 -21.12
C GLN A 138 -13.36 12.90 -22.16
N LYS A 139 -12.21 12.21 -22.35
CA LYS A 139 -12.09 11.03 -23.21
C LYS A 139 -12.67 9.78 -22.52
N THR A 140 -12.39 9.56 -21.23
CA THR A 140 -12.76 8.33 -20.51
C THR A 140 -14.00 8.47 -19.61
N GLY A 141 -14.32 9.69 -19.17
CA GLY A 141 -15.40 9.98 -18.22
C GLY A 141 -15.06 9.70 -16.75
N TYR A 142 -13.86 9.19 -16.47
CA TYR A 142 -13.36 8.96 -15.11
C TYR A 142 -12.84 10.25 -14.49
N ALA A 143 -12.84 10.30 -13.16
CA ALA A 143 -12.25 11.40 -12.43
C ALA A 143 -10.72 11.37 -12.60
N GLU A 144 -10.12 12.54 -12.79
CA GLU A 144 -8.68 12.68 -12.84
C GLU A 144 -8.12 12.62 -11.43
N LYS A 145 -7.07 11.82 -11.28
CA LYS A 145 -6.30 11.72 -10.05
C LYS A 145 -5.18 12.72 -10.09
N ALA A 146 -4.79 13.18 -8.92
CA ALA A 146 -3.61 13.98 -8.72
C ALA A 146 -2.85 13.44 -7.51
N ILE A 147 -1.55 13.72 -7.44
CA ILE A 147 -0.75 13.42 -6.25
C ILE A 147 0.05 14.64 -5.83
N GLY A 148 0.34 14.74 -4.53
CA GLY A 148 1.33 15.68 -4.02
C GLY A 148 2.74 15.21 -4.40
N ILE A 149 3.43 15.94 -5.26
CA ILE A 149 4.77 15.63 -5.77
C ILE A 149 5.44 16.94 -6.19
N VAL A 150 6.77 17.02 -6.12
CA VAL A 150 7.50 18.25 -6.46
C VAL A 150 7.48 18.48 -7.97
N ASN A 151 7.26 19.72 -8.39
CA ASN A 151 7.53 20.15 -9.75
C ASN A 151 7.93 21.64 -9.76
N GLY A 152 8.77 22.01 -10.71
CA GLY A 152 9.24 23.39 -10.84
C GLY A 152 10.32 23.77 -9.84
N LYS A 153 10.90 24.95 -10.09
CA LYS A 153 12.07 25.45 -9.36
C LYS A 153 11.73 25.94 -7.94
N ASN A 154 10.61 26.65 -7.77
CA ASN A 154 10.30 27.31 -6.50
C ASN A 154 10.06 26.31 -5.36
N ALA A 155 9.39 25.19 -5.65
CA ALA A 155 9.16 24.14 -4.67
C ALA A 155 10.47 23.51 -4.14
N LEU A 156 11.54 23.53 -4.95
CA LEU A 156 12.88 23.06 -4.57
C LEU A 156 13.71 24.14 -3.86
N THR A 157 13.50 25.42 -4.15
CA THR A 157 14.25 26.53 -3.53
C THR A 157 13.66 26.96 -2.18
N GLU A 158 12.34 27.07 -2.09
CA GLU A 158 11.62 27.50 -0.87
C GLU A 158 10.58 26.46 -0.41
N PRO A 159 11.00 25.21 -0.10
CA PRO A 159 10.10 24.12 0.21
C PRO A 159 9.19 24.38 1.42
N LYS A 160 9.60 25.25 2.36
CA LYS A 160 8.82 25.60 3.56
C LYS A 160 7.42 26.18 3.30
N PHE A 161 7.18 26.72 2.09
CA PHE A 161 5.86 27.23 1.69
C PHE A 161 4.95 26.14 1.11
N TYR A 162 5.53 25.01 0.69
CA TYR A 162 4.82 23.92 0.02
C TYR A 162 4.68 22.69 0.90
N PHE A 163 5.73 22.37 1.65
CA PHE A 163 5.88 21.13 2.38
C PHE A 163 6.12 21.38 3.87
N ASP A 164 5.66 20.45 4.70
CA ASP A 164 6.06 20.38 6.10
C ASP A 164 7.41 19.67 6.28
N THR A 165 7.91 19.63 7.50
CA THR A 165 9.21 19.02 7.82
C THR A 165 9.21 17.49 7.77
N THR A 166 8.06 16.87 7.49
CA THR A 166 7.92 15.42 7.44
C THR A 166 7.81 14.94 6.00
N ASP A 167 6.63 14.99 5.39
CA ASP A 167 6.35 14.35 4.10
C ASP A 167 4.97 14.79 3.56
N SER A 168 4.54 16.01 3.89
CA SER A 168 3.18 16.46 3.59
C SER A 168 3.16 17.82 2.92
N ILE A 169 2.27 17.99 1.94
CA ILE A 169 1.91 19.29 1.37
C ILE A 169 1.05 20.08 2.37
N LEU A 170 1.26 21.39 2.40
CA LEU A 170 0.47 22.34 3.20
C LEU A 170 -0.80 22.72 2.46
N VAL A 171 -1.94 22.64 3.15
CA VAL A 171 -3.27 22.92 2.57
C VAL A 171 -3.98 23.99 3.39
N TYR A 172 -4.74 24.86 2.72
CA TYR A 172 -5.24 26.13 3.23
C TYR A 172 -6.76 26.26 3.09
N ASN A 173 -7.37 27.11 3.92
CA ASN A 173 -8.81 27.37 3.89
C ASN A 173 -9.26 28.29 2.75
N THR A 174 -8.33 29.04 2.16
CA THR A 174 -8.63 30.06 1.14
C THR A 174 -7.60 30.00 0.00
N PRO A 175 -7.94 30.44 -1.22
CA PRO A 175 -7.01 30.44 -2.35
C PRO A 175 -5.86 31.44 -2.18
N GLU A 176 -5.87 32.31 -1.18
CA GLU A 176 -4.76 33.21 -0.86
C GLU A 176 -3.62 32.51 -0.10
N LEU A 177 -3.81 31.25 0.32
CA LEU A 177 -2.81 30.41 1.01
C LEU A 177 -2.22 31.05 2.28
N LYS A 178 -3.08 31.72 3.08
CA LYS A 178 -2.69 32.36 4.34
C LYS A 178 -2.89 31.44 5.53
N ASP A 179 -4.13 30.99 5.73
CA ASP A 179 -4.52 30.21 6.90
C ASP A 179 -4.45 28.71 6.62
N ARG A 180 -3.48 28.05 7.27
CA ARG A 180 -3.26 26.61 7.16
C ARG A 180 -4.46 25.89 7.78
N ARG A 181 -4.99 24.92 7.05
CA ARG A 181 -6.11 24.07 7.45
C ARG A 181 -5.68 22.66 7.80
N ALA A 182 -4.92 22.06 6.90
CA ALA A 182 -4.63 20.64 6.93
C ALA A 182 -3.27 20.35 6.27
N LYS A 183 -2.87 19.08 6.36
CA LYS A 183 -1.72 18.53 5.68
C LYS A 183 -2.16 17.30 4.90
N VAL A 184 -1.64 17.13 3.70
CA VAL A 184 -1.89 15.94 2.87
C VAL A 184 -0.57 15.28 2.60
N ARG A 185 -0.48 13.95 2.79
CA ARG A 185 0.80 13.25 2.61
C ARG A 185 1.19 13.24 1.14
N LEU A 186 2.48 13.37 0.86
CA LEU A 186 3.03 13.25 -0.49
C LEU A 186 2.68 11.88 -1.08
N HIS A 187 2.46 11.86 -2.39
CA HIS A 187 2.13 10.66 -3.17
C HIS A 187 0.79 9.98 -2.83
N GLU A 188 -0.03 10.60 -1.96
CA GLU A 188 -1.42 10.21 -1.77
C GLU A 188 -2.26 10.64 -2.97
N ILE A 189 -3.16 9.76 -3.45
CA ILE A 189 -4.14 10.13 -4.46
C ILE A 189 -5.11 11.15 -3.88
N ALA A 190 -5.20 12.29 -4.56
CA ALA A 190 -6.16 13.35 -4.36
C ALA A 190 -6.93 13.61 -5.66
N TYR A 191 -8.02 14.35 -5.54
CA TYR A 191 -8.87 14.77 -6.65
C TYR A 191 -8.97 16.28 -6.69
N ILE A 192 -8.82 16.86 -7.88
CA ILE A 192 -8.90 18.32 -8.09
C ILE A 192 -10.35 18.68 -8.38
N TYR A 193 -10.91 19.59 -7.58
CA TYR A 193 -12.28 20.07 -7.72
C TYR A 193 -12.38 21.40 -8.44
N LYS A 194 -11.40 22.28 -8.26
CA LYS A 194 -11.45 23.64 -8.79
C LYS A 194 -10.05 24.20 -8.96
N LYS A 195 -9.86 25.03 -9.98
CA LYS A 195 -8.67 25.86 -10.20
C LYS A 195 -9.00 27.32 -9.86
N SER A 196 -8.06 28.03 -9.25
CA SER A 196 -8.19 29.47 -9.00
C SER A 196 -8.19 30.27 -10.31
N GLU A 197 -8.71 31.49 -10.28
CA GLU A 197 -8.79 32.37 -11.46
C GLU A 197 -7.40 32.69 -12.07
N ASP A 198 -6.36 32.80 -11.23
CA ASP A 198 -4.98 33.01 -11.65
C ASP A 198 -4.28 31.74 -12.16
N GLY A 199 -4.95 30.58 -12.08
CA GLY A 199 -4.42 29.28 -12.49
C GLY A 199 -3.36 28.69 -11.54
N LYS A 200 -3.05 29.34 -10.41
CA LYS A 200 -1.91 28.99 -9.55
C LYS A 200 -2.26 28.13 -8.34
N LYS A 201 -3.54 27.91 -8.06
CA LYS A 201 -4.00 27.09 -6.92
C LYS A 201 -5.06 26.09 -7.34
N TYR A 202 -5.07 24.97 -6.64
CA TYR A 202 -6.11 23.93 -6.74
C TYR A 202 -6.85 23.77 -5.43
N LEU A 203 -8.16 23.53 -5.51
CA LEU A 203 -8.97 23.00 -4.43
C LEU A 203 -8.98 21.47 -4.56
N ILE A 204 -8.44 20.77 -3.56
CA ILE A 204 -8.27 19.31 -3.62
C ILE A 204 -9.04 18.57 -2.52
N GLY A 205 -9.33 17.30 -2.74
CA GLY A 205 -9.95 16.43 -1.74
C GLY A 205 -9.66 14.94 -1.94
N SER A 206 -10.29 14.13 -1.10
CA SER A 206 -10.02 12.69 -0.94
C SER A 206 -10.89 11.78 -1.81
N ASP A 207 -12.07 12.27 -2.22
CA ASP A 207 -13.08 11.51 -2.97
C ASP A 207 -13.21 12.06 -4.41
N ASP A 208 -13.73 11.28 -5.36
CA ASP A 208 -14.03 11.78 -6.71
C ASP A 208 -15.40 12.49 -6.79
N GLN A 209 -16.28 12.24 -5.82
CA GLN A 209 -17.61 12.83 -5.75
C GLN A 209 -17.98 13.22 -4.31
N LEU A 210 -18.45 14.44 -4.14
CA LEU A 210 -18.89 15.01 -2.88
C LEU A 210 -20.34 14.68 -2.57
N VAL A 211 -20.57 14.29 -1.32
CA VAL A 211 -21.91 14.23 -0.71
C VAL A 211 -22.09 15.50 0.13
N ALA A 212 -23.21 16.19 -0.04
CA ALA A 212 -23.42 17.52 0.54
C ALA A 212 -23.19 17.57 2.07
N ASP A 213 -23.68 16.57 2.80
CA ASP A 213 -23.56 16.49 4.26
C ASP A 213 -22.14 16.17 4.77
N SER A 214 -21.27 15.60 3.92
CA SER A 214 -19.91 15.20 4.29
C SER A 214 -18.83 15.97 3.51
N ALA A 215 -19.20 16.92 2.66
CA ALA A 215 -18.27 17.61 1.75
C ALA A 215 -17.10 18.28 2.48
N LEU A 216 -17.34 18.85 3.66
CA LEU A 216 -16.31 19.45 4.50
C LEU A 216 -15.21 18.46 4.91
N LYS A 217 -15.56 17.19 5.12
CA LYS A 217 -14.63 16.11 5.49
C LYS A 217 -13.89 15.57 4.26
N SER A 218 -14.55 15.51 3.11
CA SER A 218 -13.98 14.99 1.86
C SER A 218 -12.99 15.95 1.21
N VAL A 219 -13.22 17.28 1.32
CA VAL A 219 -12.33 18.30 0.75
C VAL A 219 -11.22 18.66 1.73
N TYR A 220 -9.98 18.67 1.25
CA TYR A 220 -8.81 19.06 2.04
C TYR A 220 -8.59 20.57 2.07
N GLY A 221 -8.82 21.28 0.97
CA GLY A 221 -8.65 22.73 0.88
C GLY A 221 -7.79 23.15 -0.30
N TRP A 222 -7.34 24.41 -0.27
CA TRP A 222 -6.53 25.02 -1.33
C TRP A 222 -5.05 24.72 -1.19
N VAL A 223 -4.38 24.46 -2.30
CA VAL A 223 -2.95 24.19 -2.38
C VAL A 223 -2.35 24.87 -3.62
N SER A 224 -1.05 25.14 -3.61
CA SER A 224 -0.34 25.60 -4.81
C SER A 224 -0.37 24.52 -5.90
N ALA A 225 -0.59 24.95 -7.15
CA ALA A 225 -0.54 24.08 -8.31
C ALA A 225 0.89 23.55 -8.62
N GLU A 226 1.93 24.11 -8.00
CA GLU A 226 3.31 23.63 -8.10
C GLU A 226 3.63 22.46 -7.15
N ALA A 227 2.69 22.09 -6.27
CA ALA A 227 2.87 20.98 -5.32
C ALA A 227 1.92 19.79 -5.56
N VAL A 228 1.01 19.89 -6.55
CA VAL A 228 0.04 18.85 -6.87
C VAL A 228 -0.10 18.73 -8.38
N HIS A 229 0.06 17.51 -8.89
CA HIS A 229 0.10 17.23 -10.33
C HIS A 229 -0.86 16.11 -10.70
N HIS A 230 -1.44 16.20 -11.90
CA HIS A 230 -2.28 15.16 -12.48
C HIS A 230 -1.47 13.86 -12.59
N TRP A 231 -2.11 12.73 -12.29
CA TRP A 231 -1.50 11.41 -12.16
C TRP A 231 -2.31 10.35 -12.93
N GLY A 232 -2.89 10.75 -14.07
CA GLY A 232 -3.81 9.94 -14.85
C GLY A 232 -5.19 9.78 -14.21
N ASP A 233 -6.01 8.89 -14.75
CA ASP A 233 -7.37 8.64 -14.24
C ASP A 233 -7.42 7.40 -13.32
N ARG A 234 -6.84 6.28 -13.75
CA ARG A 234 -6.75 5.01 -12.99
C ARG A 234 -5.89 3.94 -13.65
N LEU A 235 -5.56 4.03 -14.93
CA LEU A 235 -4.80 3.00 -15.66
C LEU A 235 -3.30 3.10 -15.36
N TYR A 236 -2.66 1.96 -15.13
CA TYR A 236 -1.23 1.80 -14.86
C TYR A 236 -0.63 0.68 -15.70
N ILE A 237 0.67 0.81 -16.00
CA ILE A 237 1.53 -0.28 -16.47
C ILE A 237 2.37 -0.76 -15.28
N THR A 238 2.28 -2.05 -14.96
CA THR A 238 2.86 -2.64 -13.74
C THR A 238 3.51 -4.01 -14.00
N SER A 239 4.20 -4.54 -12.99
CA SER A 239 4.75 -5.91 -12.98
C SER A 239 3.64 -6.96 -13.09
N ILE A 240 3.93 -8.10 -13.72
CA ILE A 240 3.02 -9.27 -13.73
C ILE A 240 2.72 -9.81 -12.31
N LYS A 241 3.63 -9.54 -11.36
CA LYS A 241 3.47 -9.82 -9.92
C LYS A 241 3.78 -8.55 -9.12
N PRO A 242 2.81 -7.61 -8.99
CA PRO A 242 3.00 -6.40 -8.21
C PRO A 242 3.40 -6.75 -6.76
N GLY A 243 4.42 -6.06 -6.24
CA GLY A 243 4.94 -6.28 -4.88
C GLY A 243 6.01 -7.35 -4.71
N ASP A 244 6.38 -8.07 -5.78
CA ASP A 244 7.53 -8.98 -5.75
C ASP A 244 8.84 -8.22 -6.03
N TYR A 245 9.63 -7.95 -4.98
CA TYR A 245 10.93 -7.28 -5.09
C TYR A 245 11.92 -7.96 -6.04
N ASP A 246 11.80 -9.28 -6.26
CA ASP A 246 12.70 -9.98 -7.18
C ASP A 246 12.37 -9.67 -8.66
N LYS A 247 11.23 -9.03 -8.93
CA LYS A 247 10.80 -8.59 -10.26
C LYS A 247 11.01 -7.11 -10.54
N ASP A 248 11.38 -6.31 -9.53
CA ASP A 248 11.51 -4.85 -9.65
C ASP A 248 12.53 -4.45 -10.72
N ASP A 249 13.69 -5.11 -10.75
CA ASP A 249 14.76 -4.79 -11.70
C ASP A 249 14.31 -5.08 -13.14
N SER A 250 13.75 -6.26 -13.40
CA SER A 250 13.20 -6.63 -14.70
C SER A 250 12.06 -5.72 -15.14
N THR A 251 11.18 -5.32 -14.21
CA THR A 251 10.06 -4.42 -14.48
C THR A 251 10.55 -3.02 -14.85
N SER A 252 11.50 -2.49 -14.07
CA SER A 252 12.11 -1.18 -14.32
C SER A 252 12.79 -1.15 -15.68
N MET A 253 13.55 -2.19 -16.04
CA MET A 253 14.17 -2.30 -17.36
C MET A 253 13.16 -2.39 -18.50
N ALA A 254 12.09 -3.18 -18.36
CA ALA A 254 11.08 -3.33 -19.39
C ALA A 254 10.34 -2.00 -19.66
N ILE A 255 10.00 -1.25 -18.61
CA ILE A 255 9.40 0.09 -18.75
C ILE A 255 10.40 1.08 -19.35
N LYS A 256 11.64 1.11 -18.82
CA LYS A 256 12.70 2.00 -19.31
C LYS A 256 12.98 1.82 -20.80
N ASN A 257 13.06 0.58 -21.29
CA ASN A 257 13.31 0.28 -22.69
C ASN A 257 12.14 0.65 -23.61
N GLY A 258 10.93 0.82 -23.07
CA GLY A 258 9.75 1.24 -23.83
C GLY A 258 9.53 2.74 -23.88
N ILE A 259 10.30 3.53 -23.09
CA ILE A 259 10.16 4.99 -23.00
C ILE A 259 11.03 5.66 -24.07
N ASP A 260 10.43 6.60 -24.81
CA ASP A 260 11.14 7.48 -25.73
C ASP A 260 11.80 8.60 -24.91
N ASN A 261 13.12 8.73 -25.01
CA ASN A 261 14.00 9.66 -24.27
C ASN A 261 14.54 9.13 -22.93
N GLY A 262 15.80 9.50 -22.63
CA GLY A 262 16.63 8.99 -21.53
C GLY A 262 16.13 9.19 -20.09
N THR A 263 14.85 9.46 -19.88
CA THR A 263 14.17 9.44 -18.58
C THR A 263 14.21 8.03 -17.98
N ALA A 264 15.00 7.85 -16.92
CA ALA A 264 15.09 6.58 -16.24
C ALA A 264 13.88 6.35 -15.32
N PHE A 265 13.05 5.35 -15.62
CA PHE A 265 12.16 4.78 -14.62
C PHE A 265 12.92 3.72 -13.81
N VAL A 266 12.98 3.93 -12.49
CA VAL A 266 13.54 2.97 -11.54
C VAL A 266 12.57 2.85 -10.39
N ILE A 267 12.17 1.63 -10.06
CA ILE A 267 11.34 1.37 -8.89
C ILE A 267 12.17 1.69 -7.64
N ASP A 268 11.67 2.61 -6.82
CA ASP A 268 12.32 2.94 -5.56
C ASP A 268 12.16 1.75 -4.58
N PRO A 269 13.28 1.11 -4.17
CA PRO A 269 13.27 -0.04 -3.26
C PRO A 269 12.83 0.33 -1.83
N LEU A 270 12.74 1.62 -1.52
CA LEU A 270 12.29 2.12 -0.22
C LEU A 270 10.77 2.19 -0.13
N LEU A 271 10.06 2.18 -1.26
CA LEU A 271 8.61 2.16 -1.27
C LEU A 271 8.07 0.82 -0.73
N PRO A 272 6.94 0.84 0.00
CA PRO A 272 6.25 -0.38 0.42
C PRO A 272 5.92 -1.26 -0.78
N ARG A 273 6.08 -2.59 -0.64
CA ARG A 273 5.93 -3.57 -1.73
C ARG A 273 4.64 -3.40 -2.51
N GLU A 274 3.54 -3.26 -1.78
CA GLU A 274 2.19 -3.24 -2.31
C GLU A 274 1.79 -1.87 -2.86
N ASN A 275 2.63 -0.84 -2.72
CA ASN A 275 2.29 0.52 -3.17
C ASN A 275 2.49 0.69 -4.68
N LEU A 276 1.44 0.37 -5.45
CA LEU A 276 1.46 0.51 -6.91
C LEU A 276 1.55 1.96 -7.39
N ILE A 277 1.20 2.97 -6.58
CA ILE A 277 1.07 4.37 -7.05
C ILE A 277 2.38 4.89 -7.67
N LEU A 278 3.52 4.52 -7.08
CA LEU A 278 4.86 4.93 -7.51
C LEU A 278 5.78 3.76 -7.92
N ARG A 279 5.39 2.51 -7.64
CA ARG A 279 6.12 1.31 -8.11
C ARG A 279 5.65 0.86 -9.48
N SER A 280 4.82 1.66 -10.14
CA SER A 280 4.24 1.46 -11.46
C SER A 280 4.04 2.82 -12.10
N VAL A 281 3.82 2.86 -13.42
CA VAL A 281 3.66 4.12 -14.14
C VAL A 281 2.18 4.34 -14.48
N PRO A 282 1.55 5.45 -14.03
CA PRO A 282 0.19 5.80 -14.46
C PRO A 282 0.21 6.22 -15.92
N VAL A 283 -0.87 5.89 -16.62
CA VAL A 283 -1.13 6.40 -17.96
C VAL A 283 -1.89 7.72 -17.84
N VAL A 284 -1.27 8.81 -18.27
CA VAL A 284 -1.78 10.19 -18.13
C VAL A 284 -2.61 10.58 -19.35
N SER A 285 -2.11 10.28 -20.54
CA SER A 285 -2.86 10.41 -21.79
C SER A 285 -2.61 9.20 -22.69
N ASN A 286 -3.62 8.90 -23.51
CA ASN A 286 -3.50 7.94 -24.61
C ASN A 286 -3.63 8.72 -25.91
N ASP A 287 -2.61 8.60 -26.75
CA ASP A 287 -2.54 9.15 -28.10
C ASP A 287 -2.33 8.01 -29.10
N ASP A 288 -2.58 8.24 -30.39
CA ASP A 288 -2.52 7.18 -31.39
C ASP A 288 -1.06 6.70 -31.57
N GLY A 289 -0.76 5.47 -31.12
CA GLY A 289 0.55 4.83 -31.24
C GLY A 289 1.47 4.96 -30.02
N ALA A 290 1.22 5.91 -29.12
CA ALA A 290 2.00 6.13 -27.90
C ALA A 290 1.13 6.60 -26.74
N ASN A 291 1.48 6.19 -25.53
CA ASN A 291 0.86 6.68 -24.30
C ASN A 291 1.80 7.66 -23.60
N THR A 292 1.26 8.71 -22.99
CA THR A 292 2.04 9.53 -22.06
C THR A 292 1.88 8.96 -20.66
N VAL A 293 2.99 8.68 -19.99
CA VAL A 293 3.02 8.18 -18.61
C VAL A 293 3.61 9.19 -17.63
N GLY A 294 3.13 9.15 -16.38
CA GLY A 294 3.69 9.92 -15.28
C GLY A 294 4.90 9.21 -14.67
N ILE A 295 5.97 9.95 -14.39
CA ILE A 295 7.20 9.44 -13.78
C ILE A 295 7.54 10.28 -12.54
N ALA A 296 7.91 9.58 -11.46
CA ALA A 296 8.40 10.16 -10.22
C ALA A 296 9.90 9.88 -10.09
N THR A 297 10.73 10.83 -10.50
CA THR A 297 12.20 10.71 -10.44
C THR A 297 12.72 11.17 -9.09
N ASP A 298 13.77 10.56 -8.56
CA ASP A 298 14.42 11.05 -7.34
C ASP A 298 14.98 12.47 -7.53
N VAL A 299 14.66 13.38 -6.59
CA VAL A 299 15.28 14.72 -6.56
C VAL A 299 16.79 14.61 -6.33
N TYR A 300 17.22 13.66 -5.50
CA TYR A 300 18.63 13.49 -5.15
C TYR A 300 19.19 12.19 -5.69
N ASN A 301 20.40 12.26 -6.25
CA ASN A 301 21.23 11.08 -6.46
C ASN A 301 21.78 10.59 -5.12
N LYS A 302 21.37 9.38 -4.72
CA LYS A 302 21.72 8.75 -3.44
C LYS A 302 22.90 7.79 -3.53
N LYS A 303 23.42 7.51 -4.73
CA LYS A 303 24.39 6.43 -4.98
C LYS A 303 25.66 6.56 -4.12
N ASP A 304 26.15 7.78 -3.96
CA ASP A 304 27.39 8.07 -3.24
C ASP A 304 27.15 8.45 -1.76
N ASN A 305 25.91 8.37 -1.29
CA ASN A 305 25.61 8.60 0.12
C ASN A 305 26.24 7.52 0.99
N LYS A 306 26.83 7.96 2.10
CA LYS A 306 27.47 7.12 3.10
C LYS A 306 27.06 7.57 4.50
N LEU A 307 26.92 6.60 5.40
CA LEU A 307 26.71 6.84 6.83
C LEU A 307 27.95 6.42 7.61
N LEU A 308 28.23 7.14 8.68
CA LEU A 308 29.17 6.69 9.69
C LEU A 308 28.41 5.78 10.67
N THR A 309 28.92 4.58 10.87
CA THR A 309 28.34 3.62 11.82
C THR A 309 28.91 3.86 13.21
N ILE A 310 28.34 3.21 14.22
CA ILE A 310 28.77 3.39 15.63
C ILE A 310 30.21 2.94 15.90
N ASN A 311 30.80 2.11 15.04
CA ASN A 311 32.21 1.72 15.15
C ASN A 311 33.15 2.53 14.23
N GLY A 312 32.64 3.58 13.59
CA GLY A 312 33.43 4.45 12.71
C GLY A 312 33.62 3.90 11.30
N SER A 313 33.08 2.72 10.96
CA SER A 313 33.08 2.24 9.57
C SER A 313 32.06 3.00 8.72
N SER A 314 32.31 3.06 7.41
CA SER A 314 31.42 3.72 6.45
C SER A 314 30.46 2.71 5.83
N LEU A 315 29.15 2.93 6.00
CA LEU A 315 28.10 2.14 5.36
C LEU A 315 27.60 2.86 4.10
N SER A 316 27.74 2.22 2.93
CA SER A 316 27.30 2.81 1.67
C SER A 316 25.79 2.64 1.44
N TYR A 317 25.20 3.49 0.59
CA TYR A 317 23.81 3.35 0.19
C TYR A 317 23.51 2.00 -0.47
N GLN A 318 24.45 1.45 -1.26
CA GLN A 318 24.29 0.14 -1.89
C GLN A 318 24.27 -1.01 -0.87
N ASP A 319 25.14 -0.96 0.13
CA ASP A 319 25.12 -1.96 1.22
C ASP A 319 23.81 -1.91 1.98
N TYR A 320 23.30 -0.71 2.24
CA TYR A 320 21.98 -0.51 2.84
C TYR A 320 20.85 -1.11 2.00
N LEU A 321 20.83 -0.88 0.68
CA LEU A 321 19.82 -1.48 -0.20
C LEU A 321 19.88 -3.02 -0.16
N ASN A 322 21.09 -3.58 -0.18
CA ASN A 322 21.29 -5.02 -0.06
C ASN A 322 20.83 -5.57 1.29
N LEU A 323 21.11 -4.87 2.40
CA LEU A 323 20.61 -5.22 3.73
C LEU A 323 19.08 -5.18 3.76
N ARG A 324 18.46 -4.10 3.29
CA ARG A 324 16.99 -3.96 3.24
C ARG A 324 16.33 -5.08 2.42
N LYS A 325 16.88 -5.42 1.24
CA LYS A 325 16.37 -6.47 0.35
C LYS A 325 16.47 -7.86 0.97
N ASN A 326 17.59 -8.18 1.62
CA ASN A 326 17.90 -9.54 2.04
C ASN A 326 17.51 -9.86 3.49
N ARG A 327 17.41 -8.86 4.39
CA ARG A 327 17.07 -9.08 5.82
C ARG A 327 15.73 -9.79 6.04
N THR A 328 14.78 -9.61 5.11
CA THR A 328 13.46 -10.26 5.14
C THR A 328 13.45 -11.67 4.54
N LYS A 329 14.61 -12.19 4.11
CA LYS A 329 14.80 -13.61 3.77
C LYS A 329 15.31 -14.29 5.03
N VAL A 330 14.47 -15.12 5.62
CA VAL A 330 14.77 -15.83 6.86
C VAL A 330 15.08 -17.29 6.53
N ASN A 331 16.24 -17.77 6.96
CA ASN A 331 16.63 -19.17 6.81
C ASN A 331 16.69 -19.82 8.19
N ILE A 332 15.92 -20.89 8.37
CA ILE A 332 15.82 -21.62 9.64
C ILE A 332 16.42 -23.00 9.45
N VAL A 333 17.49 -23.30 10.17
CA VAL A 333 18.12 -24.62 10.15
C VAL A 333 17.85 -25.30 11.48
N PHE A 334 17.15 -26.43 11.43
CA PHE A 334 16.95 -27.30 12.57
C PHE A 334 18.12 -28.26 12.69
N VAL A 335 18.82 -28.24 13.82
CA VAL A 335 19.93 -29.16 14.11
C VAL A 335 19.44 -30.10 15.21
N VAL A 336 19.10 -31.34 14.85
CA VAL A 336 18.30 -32.25 15.68
C VAL A 336 19.10 -33.49 16.07
N ASP A 337 19.13 -33.79 17.36
CA ASP A 337 19.69 -35.01 17.92
C ASP A 337 18.84 -36.21 17.49
N GLY A 338 19.42 -37.10 16.70
CA GLY A 338 18.85 -38.39 16.33
C GLY A 338 19.57 -39.56 16.98
N GLY A 339 20.42 -39.30 17.98
CA GLY A 339 21.21 -40.30 18.68
C GLY A 339 20.39 -41.22 19.59
N SER A 340 21.08 -42.17 20.21
CA SER A 340 20.46 -43.21 21.01
C SER A 340 19.57 -42.70 22.18
N PRO A 341 19.94 -41.63 22.92
CA PRO A 341 19.08 -41.08 23.99
C PRO A 341 17.72 -40.55 23.49
N MET A 342 17.62 -40.23 22.20
CA MET A 342 16.42 -39.66 21.57
C MET A 342 15.43 -40.71 21.04
N THR A 343 15.73 -42.01 21.20
CA THR A 343 14.92 -43.14 20.69
C THR A 343 13.43 -43.02 21.03
N LYS A 344 13.09 -42.64 22.26
CA LYS A 344 11.69 -42.51 22.74
C LYS A 344 11.05 -41.16 22.43
N TYR A 345 11.84 -40.15 22.04
CA TYR A 345 11.40 -38.75 22.03
C TYR A 345 11.36 -38.12 20.64
N LEU A 346 12.20 -38.57 19.69
CA LEU A 346 12.33 -37.91 18.39
C LEU A 346 11.04 -37.92 17.56
N SER A 347 10.25 -39.00 17.63
CA SER A 347 8.95 -39.06 16.92
C SER A 347 7.97 -38.01 17.44
N GLY A 348 7.86 -37.88 18.77
CA GLY A 348 7.05 -36.82 19.39
C GLY A 348 7.57 -35.43 19.05
N MET A 349 8.89 -35.26 19.06
CA MET A 349 9.54 -33.99 18.70
C MET A 349 9.31 -33.62 17.24
N THR A 350 9.28 -34.59 16.32
CA THR A 350 8.98 -34.35 14.90
C THR A 350 7.57 -33.78 14.74
N ASN A 351 6.58 -34.26 15.51
CA ASN A 351 5.24 -33.67 15.51
C ASN A 351 5.25 -32.23 16.06
N THR A 352 6.04 -31.97 17.11
CA THR A 352 6.21 -30.62 17.67
C THR A 352 6.84 -29.68 16.66
N ILE A 353 7.91 -30.11 15.98
CA ILE A 353 8.53 -29.34 14.89
C ILE A 353 7.47 -29.07 13.83
N GLY A 354 6.73 -30.08 13.37
CA GLY A 354 5.66 -29.90 12.39
C GLY A 354 4.64 -28.81 12.76
N SER A 355 4.30 -28.67 14.04
CA SER A 355 3.39 -27.62 14.52
C SER A 355 3.97 -26.20 14.43
N PHE A 356 5.30 -26.05 14.33
CA PHE A 356 5.99 -24.76 14.26
C PHE A 356 5.78 -24.02 12.94
N GLU A 357 5.34 -24.69 11.87
CA GLU A 357 5.02 -24.03 10.59
C GLU A 357 4.06 -22.85 10.80
N ASN A 358 3.06 -23.03 11.66
CA ASN A 358 2.07 -22.00 11.99
C ASN A 358 2.68 -20.77 12.69
N LEU A 359 3.82 -20.92 13.37
CA LEU A 359 4.52 -19.81 14.02
C LEU A 359 5.32 -18.97 13.02
N MET A 360 5.65 -19.52 11.85
CA MET A 360 6.45 -18.80 10.83
C MET A 360 5.70 -17.61 10.25
N GLY A 361 4.36 -17.59 10.34
CA GLY A 361 3.54 -16.42 10.04
C GLY A 361 3.80 -15.20 10.95
N ASP A 362 4.41 -15.39 12.14
CA ASP A 362 4.71 -14.31 13.08
C ASP A 362 5.85 -13.38 12.60
N PHE A 363 6.61 -13.76 11.56
CA PHE A 363 7.59 -12.88 10.89
C PHE A 363 6.96 -11.71 10.12
N GLY A 364 5.63 -11.68 9.98
CA GLY A 364 4.92 -10.61 9.28
C GLY A 364 4.83 -10.80 7.77
N LYS A 365 3.98 -9.99 7.13
CA LYS A 365 3.73 -10.07 5.69
C LYS A 365 4.99 -9.75 4.89
N GLY A 366 5.27 -10.58 3.87
CA GLY A 366 6.38 -10.39 2.93
C GLY A 366 7.70 -11.05 3.32
N THR A 367 7.85 -11.56 4.54
CA THR A 367 9.04 -12.33 4.91
C THR A 367 9.05 -13.67 4.16
N LYS A 368 10.15 -13.98 3.45
CA LYS A 368 10.34 -15.28 2.79
C LYS A 368 11.06 -16.20 3.78
N VAL A 369 10.41 -17.27 4.22
CA VAL A 369 10.98 -18.22 5.18
C VAL A 369 11.39 -19.50 4.46
N ASN A 370 12.64 -19.90 4.63
CA ASN A 370 13.18 -21.15 4.11
C ASN A 370 13.65 -22.05 5.27
N TYR A 371 13.68 -23.36 5.03
CA TYR A 371 13.90 -24.39 6.02
C TYR A 371 15.01 -25.34 5.59
N GLY A 372 15.97 -25.59 6.47
CA GLY A 372 17.00 -26.61 6.33
C GLY A 372 17.03 -27.51 7.57
N GLY A 373 17.71 -28.65 7.46
CA GLY A 373 17.75 -29.65 8.52
C GLY A 373 19.10 -30.34 8.62
N VAL A 374 19.51 -30.63 9.84
CA VAL A 374 20.65 -31.50 10.13
C VAL A 374 20.20 -32.47 11.21
N VAL A 375 20.37 -33.78 10.98
CA VAL A 375 20.18 -34.80 12.02
C VAL A 375 21.52 -35.47 12.29
N TYR A 376 21.90 -35.58 13.56
CA TYR A 376 23.17 -36.17 13.95
C TYR A 376 22.99 -37.37 14.87
N ARG A 377 23.88 -38.36 14.75
CA ARG A 377 23.91 -39.57 15.58
C ARG A 377 25.33 -39.86 16.03
N GLY A 378 25.47 -40.30 17.28
CA GLY A 378 26.75 -40.73 17.84
C GLY A 378 27.33 -41.97 17.16
N GLU A 379 28.59 -42.24 17.44
CA GLU A 379 29.34 -43.41 16.93
C GLU A 379 28.91 -44.73 17.59
N THR A 380 28.17 -44.66 18.69
CA THR A 380 27.66 -45.81 19.43
C THR A 380 26.14 -45.71 19.63
N GLY A 381 25.49 -46.85 19.87
CA GLY A 381 24.06 -46.92 20.18
C GLY A 381 23.08 -46.88 18.99
N CYS A 382 23.54 -46.56 17.78
CA CYS A 382 22.72 -46.52 16.56
C CYS A 382 23.39 -47.28 15.40
N GLY A 383 22.60 -48.01 14.61
CA GLY A 383 23.09 -48.74 13.42
C GLY A 383 23.37 -47.85 12.20
N GLN A 384 22.80 -46.64 12.16
CA GLN A 384 23.17 -45.60 11.20
C GLN A 384 23.81 -44.44 11.96
N GLN A 385 25.05 -44.11 11.62
CA GLN A 385 25.87 -43.14 12.33
C GLN A 385 26.18 -41.94 11.43
N GLY A 386 26.57 -40.82 12.02
CA GLY A 386 27.02 -39.63 11.30
C GLY A 386 25.98 -38.51 11.21
N ILE A 387 26.21 -37.60 10.25
CA ILE A 387 25.47 -36.34 10.09
C ILE A 387 24.73 -36.36 8.76
N PHE A 388 23.42 -36.16 8.82
CA PHE A 388 22.52 -36.18 7.67
C PHE A 388 21.97 -34.78 7.45
N VAL A 389 21.97 -34.30 6.21
CA VAL A 389 21.67 -32.91 5.87
C VAL A 389 20.51 -32.83 4.88
N SER A 390 19.56 -31.94 5.16
CA SER A 390 18.56 -31.44 4.23
C SER A 390 18.91 -30.00 3.86
N PRO A 391 19.07 -29.68 2.56
CA PRO A 391 19.39 -28.32 2.13
C PRO A 391 18.25 -27.34 2.46
N ILE A 392 18.57 -26.05 2.45
CA ILE A 392 17.59 -24.97 2.65
C ILE A 392 16.62 -24.91 1.46
N GLN A 393 15.32 -24.94 1.75
CA GLN A 393 14.24 -24.91 0.75
C GLN A 393 12.97 -24.23 1.30
N ASP A 394 12.05 -23.83 0.43
CA ASP A 394 10.80 -23.13 0.79
C ASP A 394 9.62 -24.07 1.15
N ASP A 395 9.67 -25.33 0.72
CA ASP A 395 8.63 -26.34 1.03
C ASP A 395 8.88 -27.02 2.39
N TYR A 396 8.10 -26.60 3.39
CA TYR A 396 8.16 -27.16 4.74
C TYR A 396 7.85 -28.66 4.79
N ARG A 397 6.98 -29.17 3.91
CA ARG A 397 6.59 -30.59 3.88
C ARG A 397 7.76 -31.48 3.45
N LYS A 398 8.57 -31.02 2.50
CA LYS A 398 9.79 -31.74 2.10
C LYS A 398 10.78 -31.85 3.27
N PHE A 399 10.90 -30.79 4.07
CA PHE A 399 11.71 -30.81 5.29
C PHE A 399 11.14 -31.78 6.33
N MET A 400 9.82 -31.79 6.55
CA MET A 400 9.17 -32.73 7.45
C MET A 400 9.28 -34.20 7.01
N ASN A 401 9.29 -34.47 5.70
CA ASN A 401 9.56 -35.81 5.17
C ASN A 401 10.98 -36.28 5.51
N PHE A 402 11.97 -35.39 5.39
CA PHE A 402 13.34 -35.68 5.82
C PHE A 402 13.38 -36.02 7.32
N LEU A 403 12.81 -35.17 8.20
CA LEU A 403 12.79 -35.44 9.64
C LEU A 403 12.06 -36.75 10.00
N SER A 404 10.92 -37.02 9.36
CA SER A 404 10.15 -38.23 9.60
C SER A 404 10.92 -39.50 9.24
N ASN A 405 11.70 -39.47 8.15
CA ASN A 405 12.59 -40.57 7.79
C ASN A 405 13.71 -40.76 8.81
N GLN A 406 14.28 -39.66 9.30
CA GLN A 406 15.31 -39.72 10.33
C GLN A 406 14.76 -40.21 11.68
N ALA A 407 13.53 -39.84 12.06
CA ALA A 407 12.86 -40.35 13.25
C ALA A 407 12.70 -41.88 13.21
N LYS A 408 12.33 -42.44 12.05
CA LYS A 408 12.24 -43.90 11.85
C LYS A 408 13.56 -44.62 12.07
N ASN A 409 14.67 -44.01 11.64
CA ASN A 409 15.99 -44.58 11.85
C ASN A 409 16.41 -44.53 13.33
N THR A 410 16.07 -43.45 14.03
CA THR A 410 16.37 -43.29 15.46
C THR A 410 15.58 -44.24 16.36
N MET A 411 14.36 -44.63 15.98
CA MET A 411 13.60 -45.67 16.70
C MET A 411 14.32 -47.03 16.75
N ARG A 412 15.31 -47.26 15.87
CA ARG A 412 16.10 -48.50 15.81
C ARG A 412 17.38 -48.42 16.65
N CYS A 413 17.65 -47.30 17.31
CA CYS A 413 18.76 -47.18 18.25
C CYS A 413 18.45 -47.90 19.57
N ASN A 414 19.49 -48.22 20.35
CA ASN A 414 19.37 -49.06 21.54
C ASN A 414 18.91 -48.32 22.81
N GLY A 415 18.77 -47.00 22.77
CA GLY A 415 18.35 -46.17 23.90
C GLY A 415 19.45 -45.81 24.92
N GLU A 416 20.70 -46.23 24.67
CA GLU A 416 21.83 -45.96 25.58
C GLU A 416 22.15 -44.47 25.68
N ILE A 417 22.58 -44.05 26.88
CA ILE A 417 23.04 -42.68 27.11
C ILE A 417 24.46 -42.54 26.58
N THR A 418 24.59 -41.85 25.45
CA THR A 418 25.88 -41.59 24.80
C THR A 418 26.03 -40.09 24.51
N GLU A 419 27.28 -39.62 24.46
CA GLU A 419 27.58 -38.30 23.92
C GLU A 419 27.30 -38.27 22.41
N SER A 420 26.97 -37.09 21.89
CA SER A 420 26.60 -36.91 20.48
C SER A 420 27.49 -35.86 19.81
N PRO A 421 27.72 -35.91 18.48
CA PRO A 421 28.61 -34.98 17.77
C PRO A 421 27.94 -33.62 17.50
N VAL A 422 27.50 -32.93 18.55
CA VAL A 422 26.71 -31.67 18.49
C VAL A 422 27.46 -30.57 17.74
N PHE A 423 28.75 -30.36 18.00
CA PHE A 423 29.53 -29.28 17.37
C PHE A 423 29.76 -29.52 15.88
N SER A 424 30.02 -30.76 15.48
CA SER A 424 30.13 -31.13 14.07
C SER A 424 28.81 -30.95 13.34
N ALA A 425 27.69 -31.28 13.99
CA ALA A 425 26.34 -31.07 13.44
C ALA A 425 26.01 -29.57 13.28
N LEU A 426 26.37 -28.74 14.26
CA LEU A 426 26.23 -27.30 14.17
C LEU A 426 27.07 -26.71 13.03
N LYS A 427 28.31 -27.18 12.85
CA LYS A 427 29.16 -26.78 11.71
C LYS A 427 28.53 -27.15 10.37
N ALA A 428 27.93 -28.34 10.26
CA ALA A 428 27.16 -28.74 9.07
C ALA A 428 25.93 -27.83 8.84
N GLY A 429 25.23 -27.45 9.92
CA GLY A 429 24.10 -26.51 9.86
C GLY A 429 24.51 -25.11 9.43
N ILE A 430 25.62 -24.59 9.96
CA ILE A 430 26.17 -23.27 9.58
C ILE A 430 26.59 -23.26 8.10
N ASN A 431 27.15 -24.36 7.60
CA ASN A 431 27.53 -24.49 6.20
C ASN A 431 26.33 -24.34 5.23
N LEU A 432 25.09 -24.62 5.68
CA LEU A 432 23.89 -24.38 4.87
C LEU A 432 23.64 -22.90 4.61
N PHE A 433 24.12 -22.00 5.49
CA PHE A 433 24.00 -20.55 5.29
C PHE A 433 25.05 -19.99 4.32
N LYS A 434 25.96 -20.81 3.77
CA LYS A 434 26.95 -20.35 2.79
C LYS A 434 26.25 -19.74 1.58
N GLY A 435 26.60 -18.49 1.26
CA GLY A 435 25.98 -17.72 0.17
C GLY A 435 24.73 -16.93 0.57
N LYS A 436 24.22 -17.08 1.80
CA LYS A 436 23.05 -16.35 2.34
C LYS A 436 23.48 -15.04 3.01
N LYS A 437 24.22 -14.20 2.29
CA LYS A 437 24.75 -12.93 2.81
C LYS A 437 23.63 -11.91 3.07
N ASN A 438 23.71 -11.20 4.20
CA ASN A 438 22.72 -10.20 4.63
C ASN A 438 21.29 -10.75 4.82
N GLU A 439 21.12 -12.08 4.79
CA GLU A 439 19.88 -12.76 5.14
C GLU A 439 19.83 -13.00 6.65
N THR A 440 18.65 -13.30 7.19
CA THR A 440 18.48 -13.55 8.63
C THR A 440 18.53 -15.05 8.88
N ASN A 441 19.58 -15.52 9.54
CA ASN A 441 19.84 -16.94 9.74
C ASN A 441 19.53 -17.35 11.19
N LEU A 442 18.83 -18.47 11.35
CA LEU A 442 18.37 -18.99 12.64
C LEU A 442 18.73 -20.46 12.77
N ILE A 443 19.31 -20.83 13.90
CA ILE A 443 19.61 -22.21 14.26
C ILE A 443 18.70 -22.60 15.41
N ILE A 444 17.89 -23.63 15.18
CA ILE A 444 17.11 -24.28 16.23
C ILE A 444 17.82 -25.59 16.58
N LEU A 445 18.61 -25.56 17.65
CA LEU A 445 19.32 -26.74 18.14
C LEU A 445 18.36 -27.54 19.04
N VAL A 446 18.03 -28.76 18.65
CA VAL A 446 17.16 -29.66 19.41
C VAL A 446 17.97 -30.87 19.83
N GLY A 447 18.09 -31.13 21.13
CA GLY A 447 18.92 -32.26 21.57
C GLY A 447 18.69 -32.71 23.00
N SER A 448 19.53 -33.64 23.44
CA SER A 448 19.43 -34.23 24.77
C SER A 448 20.77 -34.25 25.51
N THR A 449 21.81 -34.80 24.89
CA THR A 449 23.15 -34.98 25.47
C THR A 449 24.19 -34.06 24.86
N GLY A 450 25.29 -33.82 25.59
CA GLY A 450 26.37 -32.92 25.22
C GLY A 450 27.27 -33.45 24.11
N ASN A 451 28.16 -32.56 23.64
CA ASN A 451 29.13 -32.86 22.59
C ASN A 451 30.14 -33.94 23.02
N THR A 452 30.48 -34.84 22.08
CA THR A 452 31.55 -35.84 22.27
C THR A 452 32.88 -35.21 22.69
N GLY A 453 33.50 -35.73 23.74
CA GLY A 453 34.77 -35.20 24.27
C GLY A 453 34.60 -33.99 25.20
N GLY A 454 33.37 -33.71 25.64
CA GLY A 454 33.05 -32.71 26.66
C GLY A 454 33.21 -31.25 26.20
N THR A 455 33.33 -30.36 27.18
CA THR A 455 33.37 -28.90 26.94
C THR A 455 34.77 -28.46 26.51
N ASN A 456 34.94 -28.25 25.20
CA ASN A 456 36.16 -27.67 24.63
C ASN A 456 35.95 -26.19 24.27
N ASN A 457 36.58 -25.29 25.05
CA ASN A 457 36.46 -23.84 24.85
C ASN A 457 36.99 -23.35 23.51
N TYR A 458 38.02 -24.00 22.96
CA TYR A 458 38.56 -23.65 21.66
C TYR A 458 37.54 -23.92 20.55
N LEU A 459 36.92 -25.11 20.56
CA LEU A 459 35.87 -25.48 19.60
C LEU A 459 34.63 -24.58 19.72
N ILE A 460 34.21 -24.25 20.95
CA ILE A 460 33.09 -23.32 21.16
C ILE A 460 33.43 -21.93 20.60
N ASN A 461 34.66 -21.45 20.78
CA ASN A 461 35.10 -20.16 20.24
C ASN A 461 35.12 -20.14 18.71
N GLU A 462 35.69 -21.18 18.07
CA GLU A 462 35.68 -21.34 16.61
C GLU A 462 34.25 -21.38 16.06
N LEU A 463 33.39 -22.18 16.70
CA LEU A 463 31.99 -22.31 16.30
C LEU A 463 31.22 -21.00 16.50
N SER A 464 31.47 -20.29 17.60
CA SER A 464 30.84 -19.00 17.89
C SER A 464 31.19 -17.94 16.83
N GLU A 465 32.41 -17.96 16.32
CA GLU A 465 32.85 -17.08 15.22
C GLU A 465 32.16 -17.45 13.91
N GLN A 466 32.05 -18.74 13.58
CA GLN A 466 31.33 -19.21 12.40
C GLN A 466 29.84 -18.85 12.44
N VAL A 467 29.20 -18.99 13.61
CA VAL A 467 27.80 -18.56 13.84
C VAL A 467 27.66 -17.05 13.61
N ALA A 468 28.58 -16.25 14.16
CA ALA A 468 28.55 -14.80 14.04
C ALA A 468 28.77 -14.33 12.59
N LEU A 469 29.73 -14.92 11.87
CA LEU A 469 30.00 -14.63 10.45
C LEU A 469 28.83 -15.01 9.54
N ALA A 470 28.08 -16.04 9.91
CA ALA A 470 26.84 -16.41 9.23
C ALA A 470 25.66 -15.51 9.62
N ASP A 471 25.83 -14.51 10.50
CA ASP A 471 24.74 -13.71 11.08
C ASP A 471 23.60 -14.60 11.62
N ALA A 472 24.00 -15.69 12.28
CA ALA A 472 23.08 -16.68 12.81
C ALA A 472 22.79 -16.42 14.29
N ARG A 473 21.54 -16.68 14.69
CA ARG A 473 21.10 -16.68 16.10
C ARG A 473 20.74 -18.10 16.51
N ILE A 474 20.91 -18.43 17.79
CA ILE A 474 20.70 -19.80 18.28
C ILE A 474 19.58 -19.83 19.33
N LEU A 475 18.63 -20.72 19.12
CA LEU A 475 17.71 -21.21 20.15
C LEU A 475 18.01 -22.69 20.39
N ALA A 476 18.48 -23.03 21.59
CA ALA A 476 18.70 -24.42 21.99
C ALA A 476 17.53 -24.94 22.83
N LEU A 477 17.02 -26.12 22.47
CA LEU A 477 15.92 -26.80 23.10
C LEU A 477 16.39 -28.19 23.54
N GLN A 478 16.56 -28.38 24.85
CA GLN A 478 16.75 -29.71 25.39
C GLN A 478 15.40 -30.40 25.49
N VAL A 479 15.31 -31.62 24.94
CA VAL A 479 14.05 -32.39 24.88
C VAL A 479 13.85 -33.21 26.15
N TYR A 480 14.91 -33.84 26.65
CA TYR A 480 14.88 -34.69 27.85
C TYR A 480 16.14 -34.45 28.69
N SER A 481 16.02 -34.54 30.02
CA SER A 481 17.15 -34.42 30.94
C SER A 481 17.11 -35.53 31.99
N ASP A 482 18.25 -36.19 32.21
CA ASP A 482 18.46 -37.20 33.25
C ASP A 482 19.59 -36.77 34.20
N PHE A 483 19.90 -37.58 35.22
CA PHE A 483 20.96 -37.35 36.18
C PHE A 483 22.37 -37.57 35.61
N ASN A 484 22.50 -38.22 34.45
CA ASN A 484 23.79 -38.36 33.78
C ASN A 484 24.36 -36.97 33.39
N GLN A 485 25.67 -36.80 33.60
CA GLN A 485 26.36 -35.52 33.38
C GLN A 485 26.24 -35.00 31.94
N SER A 486 26.17 -35.89 30.95
CA SER A 486 26.07 -35.49 29.54
C SER A 486 24.83 -34.62 29.25
N PHE A 487 23.72 -34.81 29.98
CA PHE A 487 22.55 -33.93 29.86
C PHE A 487 22.80 -32.51 30.41
N ASN A 488 23.62 -32.38 31.46
CA ASN A 488 24.05 -31.06 31.94
C ASN A 488 24.99 -30.39 30.94
N ASP A 489 25.89 -31.18 30.34
CA ASP A 489 26.85 -30.68 29.38
C ASP A 489 26.15 -30.04 28.16
N PHE A 490 25.04 -30.62 27.68
CA PHE A 490 24.22 -30.01 26.63
C PHE A 490 23.79 -28.57 27.00
N VAL A 491 23.28 -28.36 28.22
CA VAL A 491 22.79 -27.05 28.68
C VAL A 491 23.96 -26.07 28.85
N ILE A 492 25.06 -26.50 29.48
CA ILE A 492 26.24 -25.66 29.72
C ILE A 492 26.89 -25.24 28.40
N GLN A 493 27.11 -26.20 27.49
CA GLN A 493 27.71 -25.96 26.18
C GLN A 493 26.82 -25.07 25.32
N SER A 494 25.51 -25.34 25.28
CA SER A 494 24.55 -24.50 24.54
C SER A 494 24.51 -23.09 25.10
N ARG A 495 24.45 -22.93 26.42
CA ARG A 495 24.43 -21.61 27.08
C ARG A 495 25.69 -20.81 26.75
N LYS A 496 26.85 -21.47 26.78
CA LYS A 496 28.12 -20.83 26.45
C LYS A 496 28.17 -20.44 24.97
N LEU A 497 27.77 -21.34 24.07
CA LEU A 497 27.74 -21.08 22.63
C LEU A 497 26.78 -19.92 22.28
N VAL A 498 25.58 -19.89 22.86
CA VAL A 498 24.62 -18.79 22.66
C VAL A 498 25.24 -17.45 23.10
N SER A 499 25.87 -17.37 24.27
CA SER A 499 26.47 -16.12 24.74
C SER A 499 27.69 -15.69 23.93
N GLU A 500 28.59 -16.63 23.63
CA GLU A 500 29.85 -16.36 22.92
C GLU A 500 29.62 -15.98 21.45
N SER A 501 28.65 -16.61 20.79
CA SER A 501 28.21 -16.23 19.44
C SER A 501 27.52 -14.86 19.44
N ALA A 502 26.68 -14.57 20.44
CA ALA A 502 26.03 -13.27 20.57
C ALA A 502 27.02 -12.11 20.75
N ILE A 503 28.09 -12.30 21.53
CA ILE A 503 29.15 -11.28 21.69
C ILE A 503 29.80 -10.97 20.35
N ARG A 504 30.21 -12.00 19.60
CA ARG A 504 30.84 -11.84 18.28
C ARG A 504 29.89 -11.24 17.25
N ALA A 505 28.65 -11.71 17.20
CA ALA A 505 27.61 -11.18 16.31
C ALA A 505 27.28 -9.72 16.62
N ALA A 506 27.26 -9.33 17.89
CA ALA A 506 27.10 -7.94 18.30
C ALA A 506 28.21 -7.04 17.75
N GLU A 507 29.48 -7.47 17.78
CA GLU A 507 30.59 -6.70 17.18
C GLU A 507 30.41 -6.52 15.67
N TYR A 508 30.05 -7.58 14.93
CA TYR A 508 29.76 -7.44 13.50
C TYR A 508 28.59 -6.50 13.24
N ARG A 509 27.56 -6.56 14.08
CA ARG A 509 26.37 -5.72 13.98
C ARG A 509 26.69 -4.23 14.12
N LYS A 510 27.68 -3.87 14.94
CA LYS A 510 28.15 -2.47 15.08
C LYS A 510 28.59 -1.84 13.75
N ASN A 511 29.06 -2.62 12.77
CA ASN A 511 29.39 -2.15 11.41
C ASN A 511 28.17 -1.67 10.60
N THR A 512 26.96 -1.94 11.07
CA THR A 512 25.71 -1.58 10.36
C THR A 512 24.78 -0.73 11.20
N MET A 513 25.13 -0.49 12.46
CA MET A 513 24.32 0.32 13.38
C MET A 513 24.70 1.79 13.29
N VAL A 514 23.67 2.64 13.34
CA VAL A 514 23.79 4.12 13.24
C VAL A 514 23.25 4.84 14.48
N LYS A 515 22.65 4.09 15.42
CA LYS A 515 22.20 4.57 16.72
C LYS A 515 23.04 3.93 17.82
N GLY A 516 23.44 4.71 18.82
CA GLY A 516 24.37 4.33 19.89
C GLY A 516 23.82 3.38 20.97
N GLU A 517 22.73 2.67 20.72
CA GLU A 517 22.21 1.67 21.66
C GLU A 517 23.08 0.40 21.61
N GLY A 518 23.30 -0.27 22.74
CA GLY A 518 23.98 -1.57 22.79
C GLY A 518 25.51 -1.55 22.72
N LEU A 519 26.16 -0.46 23.17
CA LEU A 519 27.63 -0.37 23.28
C LEU A 519 28.26 -1.25 24.37
N LYS A 520 27.49 -2.13 25.02
CA LYS A 520 28.02 -3.05 26.03
C LYS A 520 28.92 -4.10 25.35
N SER A 521 30.06 -4.40 25.98
CA SER A 521 31.00 -5.44 25.52
C SER A 521 30.52 -6.87 25.80
N PHE A 522 29.38 -7.04 26.47
CA PHE A 522 28.82 -8.34 26.83
C PHE A 522 27.31 -8.40 26.55
N GLN A 523 26.79 -9.62 26.40
CA GLN A 523 25.39 -9.92 26.07
C GLN A 523 24.76 -10.73 27.21
N PRO A 524 24.17 -10.07 28.24
CA PRO A 524 23.69 -10.76 29.42
C PRO A 524 22.40 -11.53 29.17
N TYR A 525 22.24 -12.61 29.92
CA TYR A 525 20.96 -13.29 30.08
C TYR A 525 20.03 -12.49 30.99
N ASN A 526 18.73 -12.55 30.74
CA ASN A 526 17.73 -11.89 31.56
C ASN A 526 17.63 -12.57 32.94
N THR A 527 17.98 -11.84 33.99
CA THR A 527 18.04 -12.36 35.37
C THR A 527 16.69 -12.39 36.07
N SER A 528 15.67 -11.68 35.58
CA SER A 528 14.32 -11.69 36.14
C SER A 528 13.56 -13.01 35.90
N LEU A 529 14.15 -13.93 35.12
CA LEU A 529 13.62 -15.25 34.80
C LEU A 529 14.46 -16.39 35.44
N GLN A 530 15.31 -16.07 36.43
CA GLN A 530 16.34 -16.98 36.97
C GLN A 530 15.82 -18.26 37.66
N ASP A 531 14.53 -18.34 37.98
CA ASP A 531 13.94 -19.50 38.67
C ASP A 531 13.28 -20.54 37.72
N SER A 532 13.47 -20.45 36.39
CA SER A 532 12.58 -21.18 35.46
C SER A 532 13.28 -21.72 34.22
N ILE A 533 13.80 -22.95 34.26
CA ILE A 533 13.99 -23.91 33.14
C ILE A 533 14.47 -23.36 31.77
N SER A 534 15.09 -22.19 31.75
CA SER A 534 15.39 -21.43 30.54
C SER A 534 16.36 -20.27 30.81
N TYR A 535 17.18 -19.96 29.81
CA TYR A 535 18.06 -18.80 29.78
C TYR A 535 17.84 -18.07 28.46
N TYR A 536 17.28 -16.86 28.50
CA TYR A 536 17.12 -16.01 27.31
C TYR A 536 18.06 -14.81 27.38
N LEU A 537 18.71 -14.49 26.27
CA LEU A 537 19.43 -13.21 26.16
C LEU A 537 18.44 -12.07 26.40
N ASP A 538 18.90 -11.02 27.10
CA ASP A 538 18.03 -9.91 27.49
C ASP A 538 17.80 -8.91 26.34
N TYR A 539 17.32 -9.40 25.20
CA TYR A 539 16.98 -8.60 24.03
C TYR A 539 15.62 -7.90 24.21
N PRO A 540 15.43 -6.66 23.74
CA PRO A 540 16.46 -5.73 23.23
C PRO A 540 17.13 -4.88 24.34
N LYS A 541 16.76 -5.08 25.61
CA LYS A 541 17.12 -4.15 26.70
C LYS A 541 18.61 -4.07 26.98
N ASN A 542 19.24 -5.23 27.13
CA ASN A 542 20.65 -5.35 27.47
C ASN A 542 21.45 -6.20 26.49
N SER A 543 20.77 -6.89 25.56
CA SER A 543 21.41 -7.64 24.48
C SER A 543 21.00 -7.13 23.09
N LEU A 544 21.96 -7.11 22.16
CA LEU A 544 21.77 -6.80 20.74
C LEU A 544 21.37 -8.02 19.91
N ILE A 545 21.51 -9.24 20.43
CA ILE A 545 21.30 -10.47 19.68
C ILE A 545 20.26 -11.32 20.42
N GLN A 546 19.36 -11.94 19.67
CA GLN A 546 18.34 -12.84 20.22
C GLN A 546 18.95 -14.22 20.41
N GLY A 547 18.43 -14.96 21.39
CA GLY A 547 18.82 -16.34 21.59
C GLY A 547 18.47 -16.84 22.98
N GLY A 548 18.57 -18.16 23.14
CA GLY A 548 18.34 -18.75 24.44
C GLY A 548 18.51 -20.26 24.47
N VAL A 549 18.39 -20.80 25.68
CA VAL A 549 18.46 -22.21 25.99
C VAL A 549 17.24 -22.56 26.84
N VAL A 550 16.48 -23.58 26.45
CA VAL A 550 15.31 -24.06 27.20
C VAL A 550 15.50 -25.53 27.49
N PHE A 551 15.31 -25.93 28.74
CA PHE A 551 15.64 -27.27 29.20
C PHE A 551 14.69 -27.73 30.32
N PRO A 552 14.33 -29.01 30.39
CA PRO A 552 13.43 -29.50 31.43
C PRO A 552 14.15 -29.65 32.79
N THR A 553 13.38 -29.87 33.86
CA THR A 553 13.95 -30.32 35.13
C THR A 553 14.48 -31.75 35.01
N LYS A 554 15.35 -32.16 35.93
CA LYS A 554 15.93 -33.51 35.95
C LYS A 554 14.86 -34.60 36.04
N GLY A 555 15.01 -35.64 35.22
CA GLY A 555 14.07 -36.76 35.11
C GLY A 555 12.79 -36.44 34.32
N SER A 556 12.73 -35.32 33.61
CA SER A 556 11.52 -34.90 32.88
C SER A 556 11.79 -34.56 31.42
N VAL A 557 10.70 -34.58 30.64
CA VAL A 557 10.67 -34.21 29.23
C VAL A 557 10.15 -32.79 29.09
N ASN A 558 10.75 -32.00 28.22
CA ASN A 558 10.31 -30.65 27.95
C ASN A 558 8.96 -30.65 27.25
N SER A 559 8.03 -29.82 27.72
CA SER A 559 6.68 -29.79 27.17
C SER A 559 6.65 -29.12 25.79
N ASN A 560 5.77 -29.59 24.92
CA ASN A 560 5.53 -28.95 23.62
C ASN A 560 5.15 -27.48 23.77
N GLN A 561 4.39 -27.15 24.82
CA GLN A 561 4.02 -25.78 25.15
C GLN A 561 5.23 -24.91 25.46
N SER A 562 6.17 -25.39 26.29
CA SER A 562 7.40 -24.68 26.63
C SER A 562 8.25 -24.39 25.38
N MET A 563 8.48 -25.41 24.54
CA MET A 563 9.23 -25.26 23.29
C MET A 563 8.54 -24.32 22.28
N THR A 564 7.21 -24.38 22.20
CA THR A 564 6.40 -23.49 21.34
C THR A 564 6.50 -22.04 21.81
N ILE A 565 6.43 -21.78 23.13
CA ILE A 565 6.59 -20.44 23.70
C ILE A 565 7.98 -19.90 23.40
N ALA A 566 9.01 -20.71 23.57
CA ALA A 566 10.40 -20.36 23.30
C ALA A 566 10.62 -19.96 21.84
N LEU A 567 10.14 -20.78 20.90
CA LEU A 567 10.28 -20.51 19.48
C LEU A 567 9.47 -19.28 19.05
N ARG A 568 8.22 -19.14 19.52
CA ARG A 568 7.40 -17.95 19.22
C ARG A 568 8.09 -16.68 19.72
N ARG A 569 8.65 -16.69 20.93
CA ARG A 569 9.42 -15.56 21.47
C ARG A 569 10.60 -15.23 20.57
N PHE A 570 11.40 -16.23 20.21
CA PHE A 570 12.58 -16.09 19.37
C PHE A 570 12.24 -15.52 17.98
N ILE A 571 11.16 -15.99 17.34
CA ILE A 571 10.67 -15.46 16.06
C ILE A 571 10.24 -14.00 16.20
N LYS A 572 9.45 -13.67 17.23
CA LYS A 572 8.96 -12.29 17.46
C LYS A 572 10.09 -11.31 17.73
N GLU A 573 11.06 -11.68 18.57
CA GLU A 573 12.24 -10.86 18.84
C GLU A 573 13.10 -10.67 17.58
N THR A 574 13.25 -11.71 16.76
CA THR A 574 13.96 -11.62 15.48
C THR A 574 13.23 -10.73 14.48
N ASN A 575 11.91 -10.83 14.39
CA ASN A 575 11.13 -9.95 13.52
C ASN A 575 11.22 -8.47 13.95
N MET A 576 11.09 -8.22 15.25
CA MET A 576 11.31 -6.89 15.83
C MET A 576 12.69 -6.35 15.46
N ASP A 577 13.71 -7.21 15.48
CA ASP A 577 15.06 -6.86 15.07
C ASP A 577 15.17 -6.43 13.61
N ILE A 578 14.61 -7.23 12.70
CA ILE A 578 14.59 -6.94 11.27
C ILE A 578 13.94 -5.57 11.02
N VAL A 579 12.76 -5.33 11.61
CA VAL A 579 12.00 -4.08 11.46
C VAL A 579 12.77 -2.89 12.02
N ASN A 580 13.38 -3.02 13.21
CA ASN A 580 14.11 -1.94 13.85
C ASN A 580 15.41 -1.59 13.11
N GLN A 581 16.15 -2.58 12.63
CA GLN A 581 17.35 -2.35 11.83
C GLN A 581 17.02 -1.60 10.55
N ILE A 582 16.03 -2.09 9.80
CA ILE A 582 15.61 -1.49 8.53
C ILE A 582 15.13 -0.05 8.78
N SER A 583 14.21 0.17 9.73
CA SER A 583 13.66 1.51 9.99
C SER A 583 14.70 2.52 10.51
N SER A 584 15.70 2.07 11.28
CA SER A 584 16.81 2.91 11.72
C SER A 584 17.69 3.35 10.55
N LEU A 585 18.02 2.41 9.65
CA LEU A 585 18.80 2.71 8.45
C LEU A 585 18.02 3.58 7.47
N ASP A 586 16.74 3.28 7.23
CA ASP A 586 15.84 4.09 6.42
C ASP A 586 15.86 5.55 6.89
N SER A 587 15.70 5.77 8.20
CA SER A 587 15.67 7.11 8.79
C SER A 587 17.00 7.85 8.61
N ALA A 588 18.12 7.18 8.84
CA ALA A 588 19.44 7.80 8.75
C ALA A 588 19.82 8.13 7.30
N PHE A 589 19.59 7.20 6.35
CA PHE A 589 19.86 7.44 4.93
C PHE A 589 18.93 8.49 4.35
N ARG A 590 17.67 8.55 4.81
CA ARG A 590 16.69 9.56 4.37
C ARG A 590 17.13 11.00 4.68
N LEU A 591 17.88 11.19 5.77
CA LEU A 591 18.37 12.50 6.21
C LEU A 591 19.77 12.84 5.69
N THR A 592 20.35 11.99 4.83
CA THR A 592 21.73 12.13 4.33
C THR A 592 21.76 12.62 2.90
N GLY A 593 22.73 13.46 2.55
CA GLY A 593 22.94 13.87 1.16
C GLY A 593 21.89 14.86 0.62
N ILE A 594 21.21 15.58 1.51
CA ILE A 594 20.29 16.67 1.17
C ILE A 594 21.13 17.90 0.83
N SER A 595 21.51 18.04 -0.44
CA SER A 595 22.29 19.19 -0.91
C SER A 595 22.23 19.32 -2.43
N ARG A 596 22.42 20.53 -2.95
CA ARG A 596 22.44 20.91 -4.37
C ARG A 596 23.44 20.11 -5.17
N LYS A 597 24.60 19.78 -4.60
CA LYS A 597 25.63 18.94 -5.23
C LYS A 597 25.13 17.52 -5.56
N ASN A 598 24.10 17.06 -4.85
CA ASN A 598 23.49 15.75 -5.04
C ASN A 598 22.19 15.83 -5.84
N LEU A 599 21.81 17.00 -6.38
CA LEU A 599 20.66 17.13 -7.28
C LEU A 599 20.84 16.15 -8.45
N SER A 600 19.81 15.37 -8.75
CA SER A 600 19.88 14.42 -9.85
C SER A 600 19.99 15.15 -11.19
N ALA A 601 20.81 14.63 -12.10
CA ALA A 601 21.00 15.23 -13.42
C ALA A 601 19.70 15.30 -14.23
N ASP A 602 18.85 14.28 -14.10
CA ASP A 602 17.53 14.23 -14.74
C ASP A 602 16.64 15.40 -14.28
N VAL A 603 16.61 15.68 -12.97
CA VAL A 603 15.82 16.80 -12.43
C VAL A 603 16.46 18.14 -12.81
N GLU A 604 17.79 18.24 -12.75
CA GLU A 604 18.50 19.46 -13.14
C GLU A 604 18.25 19.86 -14.60
N ALA A 605 18.18 18.88 -15.51
CA ALA A 605 17.88 19.10 -16.92
C ALA A 605 16.45 19.61 -17.17
N LEU A 606 15.50 19.33 -16.25
CA LEU A 606 14.11 19.75 -16.34
C LEU A 606 13.85 21.16 -15.76
N LEU A 607 14.85 21.77 -15.11
CA LEU A 607 14.71 23.08 -14.47
C LEU A 607 15.14 24.22 -15.41
N PRO A 608 14.51 25.42 -15.28
CA PRO A 608 14.95 26.60 -16.02
C PRO A 608 16.41 26.97 -15.70
N GLN A 609 17.23 27.11 -16.75
CA GLN A 609 18.64 27.46 -16.65
C GLN A 609 18.84 28.98 -16.54
N PRO A 610 19.82 29.45 -15.73
CA PRO A 610 20.70 28.67 -14.85
C PRO A 610 19.99 28.20 -13.57
N VAL A 611 20.36 27.01 -13.10
CA VAL A 611 19.88 26.45 -11.84
C VAL A 611 20.66 27.04 -10.66
N GLY A 612 19.97 27.78 -9.79
CA GLY A 612 20.59 28.47 -8.65
C GLY A 612 21.19 27.52 -7.62
N MET A 613 22.13 28.03 -6.81
CA MET A 613 22.84 27.23 -5.80
C MET A 613 21.93 26.74 -4.67
N GLU A 614 20.87 27.49 -4.32
CA GLU A 614 19.96 27.13 -3.22
C GLU A 614 18.94 26.03 -3.58
N VAL A 615 18.86 25.63 -4.85
CA VAL A 615 17.89 24.64 -5.32
C VAL A 615 18.15 23.29 -4.63
N ALA A 616 17.12 22.77 -3.97
CA ALA A 616 17.15 21.52 -3.23
C ALA A 616 18.11 21.51 -2.02
N ASP A 617 18.65 22.63 -1.55
CA ASP A 617 19.48 22.64 -0.32
C ASP A 617 18.64 22.59 0.97
N ARG A 618 17.39 23.03 0.89
CA ARG A 618 16.52 23.23 2.06
C ARG A 618 15.38 22.21 2.16
N MET A 619 15.40 21.13 1.37
CA MET A 619 14.34 20.12 1.42
C MET A 619 14.36 19.40 2.77
N PRO A 620 13.18 19.00 3.31
CA PRO A 620 13.10 18.30 4.60
C PRO A 620 13.90 16.98 4.67
N HIS A 621 14.02 16.27 3.55
CA HIS A 621 14.77 15.01 3.42
C HIS A 621 15.07 14.67 1.96
N ASN A 622 15.84 13.60 1.72
CA ASN A 622 16.26 13.21 0.37
C ASN A 622 15.27 12.30 -0.40
N ALA A 623 14.17 11.87 0.25
CA ALA A 623 13.18 10.98 -0.37
C ALA A 623 12.14 11.67 -1.28
N PHE A 624 12.24 13.00 -1.46
CA PHE A 624 11.34 13.73 -2.36
C PHE A 624 11.51 13.27 -3.82
N LYS A 625 10.37 13.18 -4.51
CA LYS A 625 10.30 12.87 -5.93
C LYS A 625 9.92 14.11 -6.73
N TYR A 626 10.44 14.19 -7.95
CA TYR A 626 10.14 15.20 -8.93
C TYR A 626 9.24 14.61 -10.03
N TYR A 627 8.17 15.31 -10.36
CA TYR A 627 7.24 14.90 -11.41
C TYR A 627 7.75 15.26 -12.79
N THR A 628 7.69 14.28 -13.70
CA THR A 628 7.86 14.46 -15.14
C THR A 628 6.94 13.51 -15.89
N THR A 629 6.81 13.70 -17.20
CA THR A 629 6.08 12.81 -18.10
C THR A 629 7.00 12.26 -19.17
N ALA A 630 6.71 11.05 -19.66
CA ALA A 630 7.41 10.49 -20.80
C ALA A 630 6.45 9.79 -21.78
N SER A 631 6.84 9.73 -23.05
CA SER A 631 6.16 8.92 -24.06
C SER A 631 6.59 7.46 -23.90
N ILE A 632 5.63 6.53 -23.95
CA ILE A 632 5.87 5.09 -23.94
C ILE A 632 5.09 4.43 -25.07
N SER A 633 5.71 3.45 -25.74
CA SER A 633 5.04 2.70 -26.80
C SER A 633 3.73 2.08 -26.32
N ALA A 634 2.67 2.18 -27.12
CA ALA A 634 1.38 1.57 -26.80
C ALA A 634 1.46 0.03 -26.72
N ASP A 635 2.43 -0.60 -27.39
CA ASP A 635 2.65 -2.04 -27.41
C ASP A 635 3.61 -2.54 -26.32
N VAL A 636 4.11 -1.67 -25.42
CA VAL A 636 5.13 -2.04 -24.42
C VAL A 636 4.72 -3.25 -23.56
N VAL A 637 3.45 -3.34 -23.15
CA VAL A 637 2.93 -4.47 -22.37
C VAL A 637 2.85 -5.72 -23.22
N LYS A 638 2.31 -5.61 -24.44
CA LYS A 638 2.20 -6.71 -25.41
C LYS A 638 3.57 -7.30 -25.78
N ASN A 639 4.59 -6.45 -25.88
CA ASN A 639 5.96 -6.86 -26.19
C ASN A 639 6.71 -7.44 -24.99
N ASN A 640 6.21 -7.27 -23.76
CA ASN A 640 6.83 -7.78 -22.52
C ASN A 640 5.84 -8.60 -21.67
N PRO A 641 5.17 -9.63 -22.23
CA PRO A 641 4.04 -10.30 -21.57
C PRO A 641 4.43 -11.12 -20.33
N THR A 642 5.71 -11.44 -20.15
CA THR A 642 6.23 -12.18 -18.98
C THR A 642 6.64 -11.27 -17.82
N THR A 643 6.69 -9.95 -18.05
CA THR A 643 7.20 -8.97 -17.10
C THR A 643 6.15 -7.90 -16.78
N LEU A 644 5.39 -7.45 -17.77
CA LEU A 644 4.46 -6.33 -17.66
C LEU A 644 3.00 -6.79 -17.86
N GLN A 645 2.08 -6.08 -17.22
CA GLN A 645 0.63 -6.16 -17.45
C GLN A 645 0.00 -4.77 -17.20
N TYR A 646 -1.23 -4.58 -17.68
CA TYR A 646 -2.03 -3.43 -17.25
C TYR A 646 -2.70 -3.68 -15.89
N ALA A 647 -2.89 -2.59 -15.14
CA ALA A 647 -3.70 -2.58 -13.94
C ALA A 647 -4.51 -1.30 -13.83
N ILE A 648 -5.63 -1.35 -13.12
CA ILE A 648 -6.34 -0.16 -12.65
C ILE A 648 -6.18 -0.04 -11.14
N VAL A 649 -5.79 1.13 -10.65
CA VAL A 649 -5.71 1.45 -9.23
C VAL A 649 -6.95 2.23 -8.83
N LEU A 650 -7.60 1.84 -7.73
CA LEU A 650 -8.93 2.28 -7.34
C LEU A 650 -8.94 2.69 -5.86
N ASN A 651 -9.60 3.79 -5.55
CA ASN A 651 -9.98 4.08 -4.17
C ASN A 651 -11.17 3.18 -3.74
N ASN A 652 -11.58 3.26 -2.47
CA ASN A 652 -12.67 2.44 -1.94
C ASN A 652 -14.02 2.65 -2.62
N MET A 653 -14.34 3.88 -3.04
CA MET A 653 -15.58 4.20 -3.75
C MET A 653 -15.53 3.70 -5.20
N GLU A 654 -14.42 3.90 -5.90
CA GLU A 654 -14.21 3.41 -7.27
C GLU A 654 -14.25 1.88 -7.34
N TYR A 655 -13.70 1.18 -6.33
CA TYR A 655 -13.79 -0.27 -6.22
C TYR A 655 -15.24 -0.74 -6.11
N LYS A 656 -16.03 -0.13 -5.23
CA LYS A 656 -17.47 -0.43 -5.10
C LYS A 656 -18.23 -0.20 -6.41
N GLN A 657 -17.96 0.93 -7.08
CA GLN A 657 -18.55 1.23 -8.39
C GLN A 657 -18.22 0.16 -9.43
N ILE A 658 -16.99 -0.34 -9.45
CA ILE A 658 -16.58 -1.41 -10.38
C ILE A 658 -17.26 -2.75 -10.04
N VAL A 659 -17.42 -3.08 -8.76
CA VAL A 659 -18.17 -4.27 -8.36
C VAL A 659 -19.64 -4.18 -8.81
N ASP A 660 -20.26 -2.99 -8.73
CA ASP A 660 -21.61 -2.75 -9.22
C ASP A 660 -21.70 -2.88 -10.75
N VAL A 661 -20.70 -2.36 -11.48
CA VAL A 661 -20.56 -2.53 -12.94
C VAL A 661 -20.59 -4.01 -13.30
N PHE A 662 -19.75 -4.82 -12.67
CA PHE A 662 -19.71 -6.27 -12.93
C PHE A 662 -21.02 -6.97 -12.58
N SER A 663 -21.66 -6.58 -11.48
CA SER A 663 -22.96 -7.16 -11.05
C SER A 663 -24.06 -6.91 -12.10
N ILE A 664 -24.08 -5.72 -12.71
CA ILE A 664 -25.00 -5.38 -13.80
C ILE A 664 -24.63 -6.11 -15.10
N MET A 665 -23.34 -6.30 -15.39
CA MET A 665 -22.85 -7.06 -16.55
C MET A 665 -23.16 -8.57 -16.45
N LEU A 666 -23.20 -9.12 -15.24
CA LEU A 666 -23.66 -10.49 -14.97
C LEU A 666 -25.18 -10.62 -15.01
N GLY A 667 -25.91 -9.50 -15.08
CA GLY A 667 -27.38 -9.52 -15.08
C GLY A 667 -27.99 -9.88 -13.73
N GLN A 668 -27.29 -9.66 -12.61
CA GLN A 668 -27.82 -9.93 -11.27
C GLN A 668 -29.07 -9.09 -10.92
N ASN A 669 -29.26 -7.99 -11.63
CA ASN A 669 -30.47 -7.16 -11.55
C ASN A 669 -31.63 -7.68 -12.43
N LEU A 670 -31.46 -8.83 -13.10
CA LEU A 670 -32.42 -9.44 -14.01
C LEU A 670 -32.81 -10.85 -13.50
N GLN A 671 -33.96 -11.35 -13.94
CA GLN A 671 -34.38 -12.73 -13.67
C GLN A 671 -33.75 -13.67 -14.71
N ALA A 672 -32.93 -14.62 -14.25
CA ALA A 672 -32.11 -15.48 -15.11
C ALA A 672 -32.93 -16.35 -16.07
N ASP A 673 -34.05 -16.91 -15.62
CA ASP A 673 -34.84 -17.89 -16.39
C ASP A 673 -35.80 -17.26 -17.40
N GLN A 674 -35.77 -15.93 -17.57
CA GLN A 674 -36.63 -15.27 -18.54
C GLN A 674 -36.06 -15.38 -19.96
N SER A 675 -36.90 -15.76 -20.93
CA SER A 675 -36.55 -15.76 -22.36
C SER A 675 -36.02 -14.41 -22.88
N SER A 676 -36.36 -13.32 -22.19
CA SER A 676 -35.89 -11.96 -22.50
C SER A 676 -34.56 -11.58 -21.85
N PHE A 677 -33.92 -12.46 -21.07
CA PHE A 677 -32.71 -12.18 -20.28
C PHE A 677 -31.59 -11.58 -21.13
N ARG A 678 -31.15 -12.27 -22.19
CA ARG A 678 -30.08 -11.79 -23.08
C ARG A 678 -30.38 -10.42 -23.70
N ARG A 679 -31.64 -10.17 -24.11
CA ARG A 679 -32.06 -8.88 -24.66
C ARG A 679 -32.00 -7.77 -23.61
N LYS A 680 -32.44 -8.05 -22.38
CA LYS A 680 -32.35 -7.13 -21.24
C LYS A 680 -30.89 -6.89 -20.84
N LEU A 681 -30.04 -7.90 -20.92
CA LEU A 681 -28.61 -7.77 -20.65
C LEU A 681 -27.93 -6.82 -21.64
N VAL A 682 -28.14 -6.98 -22.95
CA VAL A 682 -27.62 -6.02 -23.95
C VAL A 682 -28.14 -4.61 -23.70
N LYS A 683 -29.36 -4.45 -23.18
CA LYS A 683 -29.90 -3.15 -22.80
C LYS A 683 -29.19 -2.55 -21.58
N ASN A 684 -28.76 -3.36 -20.62
CA ASN A 684 -27.86 -2.91 -19.54
C ASN A 684 -26.54 -2.40 -20.16
N TYR A 685 -25.92 -3.16 -21.06
CA TYR A 685 -24.64 -2.80 -21.68
C TYR A 685 -24.72 -1.49 -22.46
N VAL A 686 -25.80 -1.26 -23.21
CA VAL A 686 -25.98 -0.03 -23.99
C VAL A 686 -26.23 1.21 -23.09
N ARG A 687 -26.83 1.03 -21.92
CA ARG A 687 -27.16 2.12 -20.98
C ARG A 687 -25.98 2.52 -20.10
N MET A 688 -25.18 1.53 -19.70
CA MET A 688 -24.16 1.68 -18.68
C MET A 688 -23.10 2.74 -19.02
N PRO A 689 -22.44 2.75 -20.20
CA PRO A 689 -21.45 3.78 -20.54
C PRO A 689 -22.05 5.20 -20.55
N LYS A 690 -23.31 5.34 -20.98
CA LYS A 690 -24.01 6.64 -21.04
C LYS A 690 -24.33 7.18 -19.65
N GLN A 691 -24.65 6.31 -18.70
CA GLN A 691 -25.03 6.69 -17.33
C GLN A 691 -23.79 6.86 -16.45
N LEU A 692 -22.86 5.92 -16.48
CA LEU A 692 -21.69 5.87 -15.61
C LEU A 692 -20.55 6.77 -16.07
N LEU A 693 -20.33 6.89 -17.38
CA LEU A 693 -19.20 7.65 -17.94
C LEU A 693 -19.65 8.94 -18.63
N GLY A 694 -20.96 9.12 -18.85
CA GLY A 694 -21.49 10.32 -19.48
C GLY A 694 -21.15 10.45 -20.97
N MET A 695 -20.68 9.38 -21.61
CA MET A 695 -20.20 9.43 -22.99
C MET A 695 -21.36 9.58 -24.00
N LYS A 696 -21.12 10.42 -25.01
CA LYS A 696 -22.07 10.72 -26.10
C LYS A 696 -21.99 9.67 -27.23
N MET A 697 -22.02 8.39 -26.90
CA MET A 697 -21.91 7.31 -27.89
C MET A 697 -23.27 6.87 -28.43
N SER A 698 -23.32 6.50 -29.71
CA SER A 698 -24.54 5.94 -30.29
C SER A 698 -24.81 4.55 -29.70
N SER A 699 -26.08 4.17 -29.62
CA SER A 699 -26.43 2.81 -29.19
C SER A 699 -25.97 1.74 -30.20
N GLY A 700 -25.67 2.13 -31.44
CA GLY A 700 -25.10 1.25 -32.47
C GLY A 700 -23.63 0.98 -32.21
N ASP A 701 -22.86 2.02 -31.88
CA ASP A 701 -21.41 1.94 -31.64
C ASP A 701 -21.12 0.99 -30.47
N ILE A 702 -21.84 1.16 -29.36
CA ILE A 702 -21.70 0.30 -28.18
C ILE A 702 -22.02 -1.17 -28.53
N LYS A 703 -23.01 -1.41 -29.39
CA LYS A 703 -23.40 -2.76 -29.81
C LYS A 703 -22.35 -3.41 -30.70
N ALA A 704 -21.65 -2.62 -31.51
CA ALA A 704 -20.61 -3.08 -32.42
C ALA A 704 -19.26 -3.36 -31.73
N MET A 705 -19.06 -2.87 -30.51
CA MET A 705 -17.84 -3.15 -29.74
C MET A 705 -17.69 -4.63 -29.43
N THR A 706 -16.46 -5.13 -29.57
CA THR A 706 -16.05 -6.41 -28.99
C THR A 706 -16.22 -6.38 -27.47
N LEU A 707 -16.42 -7.54 -26.84
CA LEU A 707 -16.54 -7.61 -25.38
C LEU A 707 -15.26 -7.14 -24.69
N THR A 708 -14.09 -7.38 -25.28
CA THR A 708 -12.80 -6.83 -24.84
C THR A 708 -12.83 -5.30 -24.80
N ASN A 709 -13.20 -4.65 -25.90
CA ASN A 709 -13.26 -3.19 -25.97
C ASN A 709 -14.35 -2.61 -25.05
N TYR A 710 -15.46 -3.31 -24.90
CA TYR A 710 -16.52 -2.91 -23.97
C TYR A 710 -16.04 -2.97 -22.52
N ILE A 711 -15.32 -4.03 -22.11
CA ILE A 711 -14.77 -4.12 -20.75
C ILE A 711 -13.75 -3.01 -20.52
N LYS A 712 -12.83 -2.76 -21.46
CA LYS A 712 -11.91 -1.62 -21.41
C LYS A 712 -12.65 -0.30 -21.24
N LEU A 713 -13.75 -0.10 -21.97
CA LEU A 713 -14.56 1.10 -21.89
C LEU A 713 -15.15 1.32 -20.49
N VAL A 714 -15.74 0.30 -19.87
CA VAL A 714 -16.47 0.45 -18.60
C VAL A 714 -15.61 0.30 -17.35
N THR A 715 -14.45 -0.34 -17.46
CA THR A 715 -13.51 -0.53 -16.34
C THR A 715 -12.28 0.37 -16.41
N GLY A 716 -11.87 0.77 -17.61
CA GLY A 716 -10.58 1.42 -17.87
C GLY A 716 -9.42 0.44 -18.08
N LEU A 717 -9.65 -0.88 -17.98
CA LEU A 717 -8.62 -1.91 -18.07
C LEU A 717 -8.58 -2.54 -19.48
N PRO A 718 -7.51 -2.33 -20.26
CA PRO A 718 -7.26 -3.12 -21.47
C PRO A 718 -7.15 -4.59 -21.10
N LEU A 719 -7.68 -5.48 -21.95
CA LEU A 719 -7.57 -6.92 -21.77
C LEU A 719 -7.06 -7.56 -23.06
N ASN A 720 -6.23 -8.59 -22.91
CA ASN A 720 -5.86 -9.47 -24.01
C ASN A 720 -6.48 -10.86 -23.82
N ASN A 721 -7.68 -11.05 -24.38
CA ASN A 721 -8.41 -12.32 -24.30
C ASN A 721 -9.07 -12.62 -25.66
N GLU A 722 -8.70 -13.77 -26.24
CA GLU A 722 -9.15 -14.16 -27.58
C GLU A 722 -10.66 -14.39 -27.64
N PHE A 723 -11.23 -15.05 -26.61
CA PHE A 723 -12.66 -15.31 -26.53
C PHE A 723 -13.48 -14.02 -26.46
N LEU A 724 -13.06 -13.05 -25.62
CA LEU A 724 -13.73 -11.76 -25.50
C LEU A 724 -13.57 -10.87 -26.74
N SER A 725 -12.52 -11.11 -27.53
CA SER A 725 -12.27 -10.36 -28.77
C SER A 725 -13.12 -10.88 -29.94
N LYS A 726 -13.58 -12.13 -29.87
CA LYS A 726 -14.39 -12.79 -30.92
C LYS A 726 -15.84 -12.27 -31.01
N TYR A 727 -16.45 -11.94 -29.87
CA TYR A 727 -17.87 -11.57 -29.81
C TYR A 727 -18.08 -10.08 -29.54
N THR A 728 -19.17 -9.53 -30.06
CA THR A 728 -19.61 -8.15 -29.80
C THR A 728 -20.70 -8.09 -28.73
N VAL A 729 -20.95 -6.91 -28.19
CA VAL A 729 -22.08 -6.65 -27.29
C VAL A 729 -23.42 -7.03 -27.96
N SER A 730 -23.55 -6.85 -29.27
CA SER A 730 -24.76 -7.22 -30.00
C SER A 730 -24.98 -8.73 -30.09
N ASP A 731 -23.91 -9.52 -30.05
CA ASP A 731 -23.97 -10.97 -30.21
C ASP A 731 -24.52 -11.66 -28.97
N LEU A 732 -24.39 -11.05 -27.78
CA LEU A 732 -24.97 -11.55 -26.53
C LEU A 732 -26.47 -11.86 -26.65
N LYS A 733 -27.22 -11.11 -27.47
CA LYS A 733 -28.66 -11.34 -27.73
C LYS A 733 -28.97 -12.21 -28.94
N ASN A 734 -27.97 -12.60 -29.73
CA ASN A 734 -28.13 -13.33 -30.98
C ASN A 734 -27.73 -14.79 -30.79
N THR A 735 -28.72 -15.69 -30.74
CA THR A 735 -28.51 -17.13 -30.52
C THR A 735 -27.80 -17.83 -31.67
N SER A 736 -27.82 -17.28 -32.88
CA SER A 736 -27.09 -17.84 -34.03
C SER A 736 -25.61 -17.47 -34.03
N LYS A 737 -25.26 -16.23 -33.61
CA LYS A 737 -23.87 -15.77 -33.55
C LYS A 737 -23.16 -16.18 -32.26
N MET A 738 -23.89 -16.19 -31.15
CA MET A 738 -23.42 -16.66 -29.85
C MET A 738 -24.41 -17.69 -29.30
N PRO A 739 -24.21 -18.99 -29.60
CA PRO A 739 -25.05 -20.07 -29.12
C PRO A 739 -25.06 -20.18 -27.58
N LEU A 740 -25.87 -21.08 -27.02
CA LEU A 740 -26.12 -21.15 -25.58
C LEU A 740 -24.85 -21.45 -24.77
N ASP A 741 -24.12 -22.48 -25.19
CA ASP A 741 -22.82 -22.89 -24.62
C ASP A 741 -21.81 -21.73 -24.59
N GLN A 742 -21.69 -20.96 -25.68
CA GLN A 742 -20.75 -19.84 -25.77
C GLN A 742 -21.16 -18.69 -24.83
N PHE A 743 -22.46 -18.40 -24.73
CA PHE A 743 -22.96 -17.39 -23.81
C PHE A 743 -22.77 -17.80 -22.34
N GLU A 744 -23.05 -19.05 -22.00
CA GLU A 744 -22.80 -19.59 -20.67
C GLU A 744 -21.30 -19.56 -20.34
N ALA A 745 -20.44 -19.89 -21.30
CA ALA A 745 -18.99 -19.76 -21.15
C ALA A 745 -18.56 -18.31 -20.88
N TYR A 746 -19.19 -17.33 -21.55
CA TYR A 746 -18.95 -15.91 -21.28
C TYR A 746 -19.37 -15.50 -19.87
N ILE A 747 -20.58 -15.86 -19.44
CA ILE A 747 -21.07 -15.54 -18.09
C ILE A 747 -20.19 -16.22 -17.04
N LYS A 748 -19.82 -17.48 -17.26
CA LYS A 748 -18.92 -18.22 -16.38
C LYS A 748 -17.54 -17.57 -16.30
N LEU A 749 -16.95 -17.19 -17.43
CA LEU A 749 -15.67 -16.48 -17.46
C LEU A 749 -15.76 -15.19 -16.64
N LEU A 750 -16.77 -14.37 -16.89
CA LEU A 750 -16.93 -13.09 -16.19
C LEU A 750 -17.18 -13.30 -14.70
N ASP A 751 -18.02 -14.26 -14.30
CA ASP A 751 -18.27 -14.55 -12.89
C ASP A 751 -17.00 -15.06 -12.19
N GLN A 752 -16.26 -15.99 -12.81
CA GLN A 752 -14.97 -16.47 -12.28
C GLN A 752 -13.98 -15.33 -12.10
N SER A 753 -13.84 -14.43 -13.08
CA SER A 753 -12.98 -13.25 -12.97
C SER A 753 -13.42 -12.34 -11.83
N VAL A 754 -14.73 -12.12 -11.66
CA VAL A 754 -15.27 -11.29 -10.57
C VAL A 754 -15.02 -11.92 -9.20
N GLN A 755 -15.19 -13.25 -9.06
CA GLN A 755 -14.86 -13.95 -7.82
C GLN A 755 -13.35 -13.89 -7.53
N GLN A 756 -12.52 -14.03 -8.56
CA GLN A 756 -11.07 -13.87 -8.45
C GLN A 756 -10.70 -12.46 -7.98
N ILE A 757 -11.29 -11.41 -8.56
CA ILE A 757 -11.09 -10.02 -8.13
C ILE A 757 -11.49 -9.84 -6.66
N LYS A 758 -12.68 -10.32 -6.28
CA LYS A 758 -13.17 -10.20 -4.89
C LYS A 758 -12.26 -10.92 -3.90
N ARG A 759 -11.76 -12.11 -4.24
CA ARG A 759 -10.82 -12.86 -3.39
C ARG A 759 -9.46 -12.18 -3.33
N ALA A 760 -8.90 -11.80 -4.47
CA ALA A 760 -7.58 -11.21 -4.56
C ALA A 760 -7.53 -9.87 -3.83
N THR A 761 -8.55 -9.01 -3.98
CA THR A 761 -8.67 -7.73 -3.27
C THR A 761 -8.88 -7.87 -1.75
N GLN A 762 -9.15 -9.06 -1.23
CA GLN A 762 -9.17 -9.33 0.23
C GLN A 762 -7.82 -9.77 0.78
N ILE A 763 -6.91 -10.26 -0.07
CA ILE A 763 -5.68 -10.94 0.35
C ILE A 763 -4.44 -10.19 -0.13
N GLU A 764 -4.31 -9.97 -1.44
CA GLU A 764 -3.06 -9.56 -2.10
C GLU A 764 -3.20 -8.32 -3.01
N GLN A 765 -4.41 -8.04 -3.54
CA GLN A 765 -4.70 -6.91 -4.43
C GLN A 765 -5.30 -5.69 -3.72
N GLN A 766 -4.87 -5.49 -2.48
CA GLN A 766 -5.22 -4.35 -1.63
C GLN A 766 -3.94 -3.83 -0.98
N PHE A 767 -3.80 -2.51 -0.93
CA PHE A 767 -2.67 -1.89 -0.26
C PHE A 767 -3.07 -0.64 0.51
N ILE A 768 -2.28 -0.34 1.54
CA ILE A 768 -2.43 0.89 2.31
C ILE A 768 -1.34 1.84 1.83
N SER A 769 -1.74 2.99 1.30
CA SER A 769 -0.83 4.10 1.04
C SER A 769 -1.28 5.29 1.89
N ASN A 770 -0.38 5.81 2.72
CA ASN A 770 -0.65 6.98 3.56
C ASN A 770 -1.87 6.85 4.49
N GLY A 771 -2.16 5.64 4.97
CA GLY A 771 -3.30 5.36 5.87
C GLY A 771 -4.64 5.17 5.15
N LYS A 772 -4.66 5.27 3.81
CA LYS A 772 -5.83 4.99 2.99
C LYS A 772 -5.69 3.65 2.28
N ILE A 773 -6.83 2.97 2.16
CA ILE A 773 -6.94 1.70 1.45
C ILE A 773 -7.18 1.97 -0.03
N TYR A 774 -6.37 1.33 -0.86
CA TYR A 774 -6.52 1.26 -2.30
C TYR A 774 -6.62 -0.19 -2.74
N TYR A 775 -7.26 -0.39 -3.87
CA TYR A 775 -7.39 -1.67 -4.54
C TYR A 775 -6.76 -1.58 -5.91
N TYR A 776 -6.32 -2.71 -6.46
CA TYR A 776 -5.96 -2.76 -7.86
C TYR A 776 -6.53 -4.01 -8.52
N ILE A 777 -6.83 -3.90 -9.81
CA ILE A 777 -7.32 -5.01 -10.64
C ILE A 777 -6.38 -5.09 -11.84
N THR A 778 -5.89 -6.28 -12.15
CA THR A 778 -4.94 -6.54 -13.24
C THR A 778 -5.56 -7.37 -14.36
N GLU A 779 -4.89 -7.40 -15.52
CA GLU A 779 -5.30 -8.26 -16.64
C GLU A 779 -5.40 -9.74 -16.25
N ASN A 780 -4.48 -10.22 -15.40
CA ASN A 780 -4.46 -11.61 -14.95
C ASN A 780 -5.71 -12.03 -14.17
N ASN A 781 -6.48 -11.09 -13.62
CA ASN A 781 -7.76 -11.41 -13.01
C ASN A 781 -8.82 -11.91 -14.01
N PHE A 782 -8.57 -11.78 -15.32
CA PHE A 782 -9.45 -12.26 -16.39
C PHE A 782 -8.93 -13.53 -17.08
N ASN A 783 -7.91 -14.17 -16.51
CA ASN A 783 -7.30 -15.40 -17.02
C ASN A 783 -7.54 -16.58 -16.07
N PRO A 784 -8.59 -17.40 -16.28
CA PRO A 784 -9.00 -18.46 -15.34
C PRO A 784 -7.98 -19.60 -15.16
N ALA A 785 -6.93 -19.67 -15.99
CA ALA A 785 -5.81 -20.60 -15.79
C ALA A 785 -4.91 -20.24 -14.59
N VAL A 786 -5.07 -19.04 -14.03
CA VAL A 786 -4.30 -18.53 -12.88
C VAL A 786 -5.13 -18.69 -11.60
N LEU A 787 -5.55 -19.91 -11.28
CA LEU A 787 -5.90 -20.23 -9.90
C LEU A 787 -4.60 -20.40 -9.14
N PRO A 788 -4.37 -19.69 -8.01
CA PRO A 788 -3.34 -20.11 -7.08
C PRO A 788 -3.65 -21.55 -6.69
N ALA A 789 -2.67 -22.45 -6.85
CA ALA A 789 -2.73 -23.74 -6.19
C ALA A 789 -3.06 -23.45 -4.72
N THR A 790 -4.14 -24.06 -4.23
CA THR A 790 -4.47 -24.09 -2.82
C THR A 790 -3.24 -24.61 -2.08
N ASN A 791 -2.56 -23.72 -1.35
CA ASN A 791 -1.68 -24.12 -0.27
C ASN A 791 -2.53 -24.47 0.94
#